data_AF-A0A9W6CZP9-F1
#
_entry.id   AF-A0A9W6CZP9-F1
#
_cell.length_a   1.000
_cell.length_b   1.000
_cell.length_c   1.000
_cell.angle_alpha   90.00
_cell.angle_beta   90.00
_cell.angle_gamma   90.00
#
_symmetry.space_group_name_H-M   'P 1'
#
loop_
_entity.id
_entity.type
_entity.pdbx_description
1 polymer ?
#
loop_
_entity_poly.entity_id
_entity_poly.type
_entity_poly.pdbx_seq_one_letter_code
_entity_poly.pdbx_strand_id
1 'polypeptide(L)'
;MVAAIDESLLIRERSEITDDWLSRVLDTPGLRIEEVRGIGAGAMALTLRVTYAGSRSGTTIVKLASEDESTRNVGLMMGAYRQEVRFYEHIREHIAGPLPTAHFSAFDPVEGWFTLVMEDVVDVVAGDQAVGATVEQAAEVMRMLAAVHAPVVGRDDLAELPPFAGAPENFMSTDLLSGCVTTFSERFGHRLDTEHIDVLERYALAADAYNADRRAPFGVVHADARLDNVLFGGHHGAVLVDWQTVQWGSVMTDVAYFLGSSLPVETRRAEEERLVRTYHEALVAHGVADFGWDEAWEGYRRQVFWGIAMPLVSAVFVENSERIQEVFVEWTISACQQAIDLGSLEFLPEVEERTALRVDPVDEGAHDTEPPKLWSESYYADAVSDDQRIGVYARIGDTRNLGRSLVSLAIVRPGQAPVILSDAEAPLPEWADDGVRLGVRAPSYTLEIDIAEPIERFTVAFEGEATTYADDVAILRGEAGVATQVSLRLTWERDGIDYRWRRATRYEIPCRVTGTITIDGEEFDFAGDGQRDHSWGIRDWWGNAWMWSAFRLDDGTKVHAVTVEETPGLAFGYVQKGDRIAELSAGGSTIEVGETGRLTKAIVKVDAEDLVVKVRPQAYGSLLLTADDGRVAHFIRALATFSTTDGREGVGWIEWEHLVDGPRGGLGL
;
A
#
# COMPACT_ATOMS: atom_id res chain seq x y z
N MET A 1 -34.49 11.16 20.76
CA MET A 1 -35.10 10.05 19.99
C MET A 1 -34.33 9.98 18.70
N VAL A 2 -33.43 9.01 18.58
CA VAL A 2 -32.77 8.74 17.28
C VAL A 2 -33.86 8.20 16.38
N ALA A 3 -34.26 8.97 15.36
CA ALA A 3 -35.17 8.47 14.35
C ALA A 3 -34.46 7.28 13.67
N ALA A 4 -35.10 6.12 13.64
CA ALA A 4 -34.60 4.99 12.88
C ALA A 4 -34.46 5.44 11.42
N ILE A 5 -33.25 5.33 10.86
CA ILE A 5 -32.99 5.65 9.46
C ILE A 5 -33.85 4.71 8.61
N ASP A 6 -34.75 5.28 7.81
CA ASP A 6 -35.54 4.50 6.85
C ASP A 6 -34.64 4.19 5.64
N GLU A 7 -33.92 3.07 5.71
CA GLU A 7 -33.06 2.56 4.63
C GLU A 7 -33.80 2.45 3.28
N SER A 8 -35.14 2.42 3.27
CA SER A 8 -35.94 2.44 2.04
C SER A 8 -35.87 3.76 1.25
N LEU A 9 -35.27 4.81 1.82
CA LEU A 9 -35.06 6.11 1.17
C LEU A 9 -33.64 6.30 0.62
N LEU A 10 -32.75 5.32 0.76
CA LEU A 10 -31.45 5.34 0.07
C LEU A 10 -31.67 5.19 -1.44
N ILE A 11 -31.05 6.07 -2.22
CA ILE A 11 -31.10 6.08 -3.68
C ILE A 11 -29.68 6.07 -4.28
N ARG A 12 -29.55 5.53 -5.48
CA ARG A 12 -28.28 5.24 -6.16
C ARG A 12 -28.06 6.15 -7.34
N GLU A 13 -29.13 6.50 -8.04
CA GLU A 13 -29.09 7.27 -9.28
C GLU A 13 -29.84 8.59 -9.17
N ARG A 14 -29.43 9.56 -9.99
CA ARG A 14 -30.13 10.85 -10.12
C ARG A 14 -31.60 10.69 -10.52
N SER A 15 -31.93 9.64 -11.28
CA SER A 15 -33.27 9.36 -11.78
C SER A 15 -34.28 9.02 -10.67
N GLU A 16 -33.79 8.61 -9.50
CA GLU A 16 -34.60 8.19 -8.35
C GLU A 16 -35.02 9.37 -7.45
N ILE A 17 -34.50 10.58 -7.71
CA ILE A 17 -34.93 11.81 -7.05
C ILE A 17 -36.32 12.19 -7.60
N THR A 18 -37.36 11.74 -6.92
CA THR A 18 -38.77 11.94 -7.29
C THR A 18 -39.51 12.87 -6.30
N ASP A 19 -40.65 13.42 -6.74
CA ASP A 19 -41.53 14.26 -5.90
C ASP A 19 -41.92 13.59 -4.57
N ASP A 20 -42.27 12.30 -4.63
CA ASP A 20 -42.64 11.50 -3.45
C ASP A 20 -41.45 11.26 -2.53
N TRP A 21 -40.31 10.86 -3.10
CA TRP A 21 -39.07 10.66 -2.35
C TRP A 21 -38.64 11.94 -1.63
N LEU A 22 -38.59 13.07 -2.35
CA LEU A 22 -38.21 14.37 -1.77
C LEU A 22 -39.19 14.82 -0.68
N SER A 23 -40.50 14.59 -0.89
CA SER A 23 -41.52 14.89 0.12
C SER A 23 -41.34 14.07 1.40
N ARG A 24 -40.95 12.80 1.29
CA ARG A 24 -40.65 11.92 2.45
C ARG A 24 -39.36 12.35 3.16
N VAL A 25 -38.29 12.57 2.40
CA VAL A 25 -36.98 12.95 2.93
C VAL A 25 -37.01 14.29 3.66
N LEU A 26 -37.73 15.29 3.14
CA LEU A 26 -37.86 16.60 3.76
C LEU A 26 -39.04 16.70 4.74
N ASP A 27 -39.71 15.57 5.06
CA ASP A 27 -40.93 15.49 5.88
C ASP A 27 -41.95 16.60 5.53
N THR A 28 -42.17 16.80 4.23
CA THR A 28 -43.03 17.87 3.71
C THR A 28 -43.88 17.33 2.56
N PRO A 29 -45.15 16.99 2.77
CA PRO A 29 -46.02 16.50 1.70
C PRO A 29 -46.26 17.52 0.59
N GLY A 30 -46.39 17.05 -0.65
CA GLY A 30 -46.82 17.87 -1.78
C GLY A 30 -45.73 18.77 -2.37
N LEU A 31 -44.46 18.37 -2.23
CA LEU A 31 -43.36 18.98 -2.98
C LEU A 31 -43.37 18.47 -4.42
N ARG A 32 -42.95 19.34 -5.34
CA ARG A 32 -42.77 19.07 -6.76
C ARG A 32 -41.40 19.57 -7.18
N ILE A 33 -40.59 18.68 -7.74
CA ILE A 33 -39.27 19.02 -8.27
C ILE A 33 -39.44 19.84 -9.54
N GLU A 34 -38.73 20.96 -9.61
CA GLU A 34 -38.68 21.82 -10.79
C GLU A 34 -37.36 21.61 -11.57
N GLU A 35 -36.27 21.35 -10.87
CA GLU A 35 -34.96 21.10 -11.48
C GLU A 35 -34.09 20.22 -10.57
N VAL A 36 -33.30 19.32 -11.18
CA VAL A 36 -32.14 18.67 -10.53
C VAL A 36 -30.93 19.05 -11.36
N ARG A 37 -29.89 19.60 -10.76
CA ARG A 37 -28.69 20.09 -11.47
C ARG A 37 -27.42 19.64 -10.76
N GLY A 38 -26.47 19.09 -11.50
CA GLY A 38 -25.12 18.81 -10.97
C GLY A 38 -24.35 20.08 -10.66
N ILE A 39 -23.71 20.10 -9.49
CA ILE A 39 -22.86 21.19 -9.02
C ILE A 39 -21.52 20.62 -8.49
N GLY A 40 -20.45 21.41 -8.56
CA GLY A 40 -19.10 20.97 -8.18
C GLY A 40 -18.36 20.20 -9.29
N ALA A 41 -17.06 19.93 -9.05
CA ALA A 41 -16.18 19.25 -10.00
C ALA A 41 -16.31 17.70 -9.98
N GLY A 42 -16.93 17.13 -8.95
CA GLY A 42 -17.41 15.74 -8.93
C GLY A 42 -16.33 14.65 -9.05
N ALA A 43 -15.23 14.73 -8.28
CA ALA A 43 -14.14 13.75 -8.36
C ALA A 43 -14.48 12.38 -7.71
N MET A 44 -15.23 12.36 -6.60
CA MET A 44 -15.55 11.12 -5.88
C MET A 44 -17.06 10.88 -5.68
N ALA A 45 -17.88 11.94 -5.65
CA ALA A 45 -19.32 11.83 -5.43
C ALA A 45 -20.10 12.78 -6.36
N LEU A 46 -21.34 12.40 -6.68
CA LEU A 46 -22.27 13.28 -7.37
C LEU A 46 -22.86 14.26 -6.37
N THR A 47 -22.70 15.57 -6.62
CA THR A 47 -23.37 16.62 -5.83
C THR A 47 -24.41 17.31 -6.69
N LEU A 48 -25.67 17.29 -6.25
CA LEU A 48 -26.82 17.72 -7.02
C LEU A 48 -27.59 18.79 -6.24
N ARG A 49 -27.85 19.94 -6.85
CA ARG A 49 -28.84 20.91 -6.36
C ARG A 49 -30.22 20.54 -6.88
N VAL A 50 -31.17 20.38 -5.97
CA VAL A 50 -32.58 20.10 -6.28
C VAL A 50 -33.42 21.33 -5.97
N THR A 51 -34.06 21.90 -6.97
CA THR A 51 -35.01 23.01 -6.85
C THR A 51 -36.42 22.46 -6.82
N TYR A 52 -37.24 22.87 -5.86
CA TYR A 52 -38.60 22.36 -5.69
C TYR A 52 -39.60 23.47 -5.33
N ALA A 53 -40.88 23.20 -5.60
CA ALA A 53 -42.04 24.04 -5.29
C ALA A 53 -43.23 23.20 -4.78
N GLY A 54 -44.38 23.83 -4.52
CA GLY A 54 -45.59 23.14 -4.06
C GLY A 54 -46.07 23.67 -2.72
N SER A 55 -46.12 22.80 -1.70
CA SER A 55 -46.47 23.20 -0.33
C SER A 55 -45.47 24.21 0.26
N ARG A 56 -44.21 24.18 -0.19
CA ARG A 56 -43.22 25.25 -0.07
C ARG A 56 -42.29 25.23 -1.28
N SER A 57 -41.57 26.33 -1.50
CA SER A 57 -40.53 26.43 -2.52
C SER A 57 -39.17 26.60 -1.87
N GLY A 58 -38.13 26.00 -2.47
CA GLY A 58 -36.77 26.08 -1.97
C GLY A 58 -35.79 25.23 -2.77
N THR A 59 -34.59 25.10 -2.24
CA THR A 59 -33.52 24.27 -2.78
C THR A 59 -32.91 23.39 -1.69
N THR A 60 -32.36 22.25 -2.08
CA THR A 60 -31.59 21.34 -1.20
C THR A 60 -30.45 20.71 -1.99
N ILE A 61 -29.41 20.28 -1.30
CA ILE A 61 -28.30 19.52 -1.89
C ILE A 61 -28.51 18.03 -1.62
N VAL A 62 -28.33 17.23 -2.66
CA VAL A 62 -28.30 15.77 -2.60
C VAL A 62 -26.92 15.31 -3.05
N LYS A 63 -26.17 14.66 -2.15
CA LYS A 63 -24.92 13.95 -2.47
C LYS A 63 -25.22 12.45 -2.61
N LEU A 64 -24.74 11.87 -3.71
CA LEU A 64 -24.82 10.44 -4.00
C LEU A 64 -23.42 9.89 -4.28
N ALA A 65 -23.23 8.59 -4.06
CA ALA A 65 -22.02 7.90 -4.52
C ALA A 65 -21.83 8.07 -6.03
N SER A 66 -20.58 7.98 -6.50
CA SER A 66 -20.32 7.99 -7.94
C SER A 66 -21.05 6.83 -8.64
N GLU A 67 -21.64 7.11 -9.81
CA GLU A 67 -22.21 6.09 -10.70
C GLU A 67 -21.08 5.20 -11.28
N ASP A 68 -19.87 5.74 -11.43
CA ASP A 68 -18.69 4.99 -11.83
C ASP A 68 -18.21 4.06 -10.70
N GLU A 69 -18.24 2.76 -10.96
CA GLU A 69 -17.92 1.72 -9.99
C GLU A 69 -16.47 1.80 -9.48
N SER A 70 -15.52 2.15 -10.36
CA SER A 70 -14.12 2.27 -9.95
C SER A 70 -13.90 3.41 -8.95
N THR A 71 -14.48 4.57 -9.23
CA THR A 71 -14.47 5.76 -8.36
C THR A 71 -15.22 5.48 -7.05
N ARG A 72 -16.35 4.77 -7.12
CA ARG A 72 -17.11 4.37 -5.93
C ARG A 72 -16.31 3.43 -5.03
N ASN A 73 -15.63 2.44 -5.61
CA ASN A 73 -14.78 1.49 -4.89
C ASN A 73 -13.57 2.17 -4.22
N VAL A 74 -12.96 3.18 -4.85
CA VAL A 74 -11.91 4.00 -4.21
C VAL A 74 -12.45 4.74 -2.99
N GLY A 75 -13.62 5.39 -3.11
CA GLY A 75 -14.27 6.07 -1.98
C GLY A 75 -14.65 5.13 -0.82
N LEU A 76 -15.03 3.89 -1.14
CA LEU A 76 -15.25 2.81 -0.16
C LEU A 76 -13.96 2.41 0.56
N MET A 77 -12.90 2.16 -0.19
CA MET A 77 -11.58 1.77 0.33
C MET A 77 -11.03 2.84 1.28
N MET A 78 -11.15 4.12 0.90
CA MET A 78 -10.75 5.25 1.75
C MET A 78 -11.73 5.50 2.91
N GLY A 79 -12.91 4.90 2.90
CA GLY A 79 -13.97 5.12 3.88
C GLY A 79 -14.64 6.49 3.80
N ALA A 80 -14.41 7.26 2.73
CA ALA A 80 -14.82 8.66 2.58
C ALA A 80 -16.35 8.86 2.74
N TYR A 81 -17.16 8.03 2.07
CA TYR A 81 -18.62 8.13 2.15
C TYR A 81 -19.14 7.81 3.55
N ARG A 82 -18.57 6.78 4.18
CA ARG A 82 -18.91 6.37 5.54
C ARG A 82 -18.59 7.48 6.53
N GLN A 83 -17.42 8.10 6.40
CA GLN A 83 -17.00 9.19 7.29
C GLN A 83 -17.95 10.38 7.23
N GLU A 84 -18.28 10.86 6.03
CA GLU A 84 -19.17 12.01 5.87
C GLU A 84 -20.58 11.73 6.39
N VAL A 85 -21.16 10.57 6.07
CA VAL A 85 -22.48 10.18 6.59
C VAL A 85 -22.47 10.11 8.12
N ARG A 86 -21.47 9.46 8.73
CA ARG A 86 -21.38 9.31 10.18
C ARG A 86 -21.15 10.65 10.89
N PHE A 87 -20.44 11.59 10.26
CA PHE A 87 -20.31 12.96 10.76
C PHE A 87 -21.67 13.64 10.89
N TYR A 88 -22.50 13.60 9.84
CA TYR A 88 -23.82 14.23 9.88
C TYR A 88 -24.80 13.54 10.85
N GLU A 89 -24.65 12.24 11.07
CA GLU A 89 -25.48 11.48 12.01
C GLU A 89 -25.12 11.70 13.48
N HIS A 90 -23.83 11.79 13.81
CA HIS A 90 -23.37 11.71 15.21
C HIS A 90 -22.63 12.96 15.70
N ILE A 91 -22.01 13.74 14.82
CA ILE A 91 -21.08 14.81 15.22
C ILE A 91 -21.65 16.19 14.91
N ARG A 92 -22.30 16.36 13.76
CA ARG A 92 -22.77 17.66 13.26
C ARG A 92 -23.66 18.40 14.25
N GLU A 93 -24.48 17.71 15.05
CA GLU A 93 -25.36 18.34 16.04
C GLU A 93 -24.61 19.00 17.21
N HIS A 94 -23.36 18.60 17.45
CA HIS A 94 -22.51 19.17 18.49
C HIS A 94 -21.75 20.42 18.04
N ILE A 95 -21.80 20.77 16.75
CA ILE A 95 -21.10 21.91 16.18
C ILE A 95 -22.12 23.01 15.87
N ALA A 96 -21.98 24.15 16.55
CA ALA A 96 -22.79 25.35 16.32
C ALA A 96 -22.27 26.26 15.19
N GLY A 97 -21.14 25.89 14.58
CA GLY A 97 -20.47 26.64 13.51
C GLY A 97 -21.24 26.68 12.18
N PRO A 98 -20.75 27.46 11.20
CA PRO A 98 -21.41 27.67 9.91
C PRO A 98 -21.25 26.45 9.00
N LEU A 99 -22.07 25.43 9.24
CA LEU A 99 -22.08 24.16 8.52
C LEU A 99 -23.49 23.86 8.02
N PRO A 100 -23.66 23.23 6.84
CA PRO A 100 -24.98 22.81 6.37
C PRO A 100 -25.66 21.86 7.36
N THR A 101 -26.98 21.94 7.50
CA THR A 101 -27.75 20.96 8.27
C THR A 101 -28.09 19.76 7.38
N ALA A 102 -27.94 18.52 7.88
CA ALA A 102 -28.46 17.35 7.17
C ALA A 102 -29.96 17.21 7.39
N HIS A 103 -30.69 16.96 6.30
CA HIS A 103 -32.09 16.55 6.31
C HIS A 103 -32.24 15.03 6.33
N PHE A 104 -31.32 14.31 5.69
CA PHE A 104 -31.30 12.85 5.64
C PHE A 104 -29.89 12.33 5.34
N SER A 105 -29.55 11.18 5.91
CA SER A 105 -28.30 10.48 5.62
C SER A 105 -28.54 8.96 5.68
N ALA A 106 -27.99 8.24 4.71
CA ALA A 106 -27.98 6.78 4.68
C ALA A 106 -26.71 6.27 4.00
N PHE A 107 -26.20 5.13 4.47
CA PHE A 107 -25.02 4.46 3.93
C PHE A 107 -25.23 2.94 3.93
N ASP A 108 -25.04 2.32 2.77
CA ASP A 108 -24.97 0.88 2.59
C ASP A 108 -23.50 0.43 2.71
N PRO A 109 -23.12 -0.26 3.80
CA PRO A 109 -21.74 -0.68 4.01
C PRO A 109 -21.31 -1.86 3.12
N VAL A 110 -22.24 -2.54 2.46
CA VAL A 110 -21.96 -3.72 1.62
C VAL A 110 -21.66 -3.30 0.19
N GLU A 111 -22.55 -2.52 -0.42
CA GLU A 111 -22.43 -2.09 -1.82
C GLU A 111 -21.79 -0.68 -1.96
N GLY A 112 -21.60 0.04 -0.85
CA GLY A 112 -20.97 1.36 -0.81
C GLY A 112 -21.80 2.51 -1.37
N TRP A 113 -23.10 2.33 -1.44
CA TRP A 113 -24.02 3.41 -1.77
C TRP A 113 -24.21 4.33 -0.57
N PHE A 114 -24.33 5.62 -0.83
CA PHE A 114 -24.75 6.57 0.18
C PHE A 114 -25.68 7.61 -0.42
N THR A 115 -26.54 8.15 0.43
CA THR A 115 -27.41 9.27 0.11
C THR A 115 -27.34 10.24 1.26
N LEU A 116 -26.97 11.47 0.96
CA LEU A 116 -26.91 12.55 1.94
C LEU A 116 -27.67 13.75 1.40
N VAL A 117 -28.72 14.17 2.10
CA VAL A 117 -29.53 15.33 1.75
C VAL A 117 -29.31 16.39 2.79
N MET A 118 -28.93 17.59 2.36
CA MET A 118 -28.54 18.68 3.24
C MET A 118 -29.06 20.02 2.75
N GLU A 119 -29.03 20.98 3.66
CA GLU A 119 -29.32 22.38 3.42
C GLU A 119 -28.49 22.92 2.24
N ASP A 120 -29.13 23.65 1.33
CA ASP A 120 -28.44 24.38 0.27
C ASP A 120 -28.04 25.76 0.79
N VAL A 121 -26.74 26.02 0.81
CA VAL A 121 -26.21 27.33 1.18
C VAL A 121 -26.34 28.23 -0.05
N VAL A 122 -27.32 29.14 0.00
CA VAL A 122 -27.63 30.07 -1.10
C VAL A 122 -26.83 31.38 -1.00
N ASP A 123 -26.72 32.10 -2.12
CA ASP A 123 -26.00 33.37 -2.22
C ASP A 123 -24.51 33.30 -1.83
N VAL A 124 -23.88 32.17 -2.16
CA VAL A 124 -22.45 31.89 -1.93
C VAL A 124 -21.69 31.56 -3.21
N VAL A 125 -20.36 31.69 -3.13
CA VAL A 125 -19.40 31.35 -4.18
C VAL A 125 -18.33 30.43 -3.58
N ALA A 126 -18.04 29.32 -4.25
CA ALA A 126 -16.95 28.42 -3.84
C ALA A 126 -15.59 29.12 -4.01
N GLY A 127 -14.66 28.84 -3.09
CA GLY A 127 -13.27 29.21 -3.27
C GLY A 127 -12.66 28.52 -4.49
N ASP A 128 -11.60 29.11 -5.03
CA ASP A 128 -10.87 28.59 -6.20
C ASP A 128 -9.41 28.32 -5.81
N GLN A 129 -9.11 27.05 -5.53
CA GLN A 129 -7.78 26.61 -5.12
C GLN A 129 -6.69 26.91 -6.15
N ALA A 130 -7.01 27.00 -7.44
CA ALA A 130 -6.04 27.30 -8.48
C ALA A 130 -5.64 28.79 -8.48
N VAL A 131 -6.51 29.68 -8.00
CA VAL A 131 -6.22 31.10 -7.82
C VAL A 131 -5.55 31.38 -6.47
N GLY A 132 -5.95 30.66 -5.43
CA GLY A 132 -5.52 30.88 -4.05
C GLY A 132 -6.35 31.97 -3.34
N ALA A 133 -6.32 31.93 -2.01
CA ALA A 133 -7.11 32.81 -1.16
C ALA A 133 -6.51 34.20 -1.05
N THR A 134 -7.36 35.22 -0.93
CA THR A 134 -6.91 36.52 -0.42
C THR A 134 -6.67 36.46 1.09
N VAL A 135 -5.94 37.44 1.62
CA VAL A 135 -5.68 37.57 3.05
C VAL A 135 -6.98 37.76 3.86
N GLU A 136 -7.95 38.47 3.30
CA GLU A 136 -9.27 38.67 3.90
C GLU A 136 -10.07 37.38 3.96
N GLN A 137 -10.08 36.61 2.86
CA GLN A 137 -10.72 35.29 2.81
C GLN A 137 -10.07 34.34 3.82
N ALA A 138 -8.74 34.33 3.90
CA ALA A 138 -8.04 33.51 4.89
C ALA A 138 -8.39 33.90 6.33
N ALA A 139 -8.45 35.20 6.64
CA ALA A 139 -8.86 35.67 7.97
C ALA A 139 -10.32 35.35 8.30
N GLU A 140 -11.19 35.25 7.30
CA GLU A 140 -12.58 34.79 7.45
C GLU A 140 -12.65 33.28 7.71
N VAL A 141 -11.87 32.48 6.99
CA VAL A 141 -11.74 31.03 7.23
C VAL A 141 -11.18 30.75 8.62
N MET A 142 -10.17 31.50 9.08
CA MET A 142 -9.62 31.35 10.43
C MET A 142 -10.69 31.56 11.52
N ARG A 143 -11.57 32.56 11.35
CA ARG A 143 -12.69 32.80 12.27
C ARG A 143 -13.75 31.69 12.19
N MET A 144 -14.03 31.21 10.98
CA MET A 144 -14.94 30.09 10.75
C MET A 144 -14.45 28.81 11.41
N LEU A 145 -13.18 28.42 11.19
CA LEU A 145 -12.58 27.23 11.80
C LEU A 145 -12.62 27.32 13.32
N ALA A 146 -12.32 28.48 13.89
CA ALA A 146 -12.42 28.69 15.33
C ALA A 146 -13.85 28.46 15.86
N ALA A 147 -14.88 28.92 15.14
CA ALA A 147 -16.28 28.69 15.50
C ALA A 147 -16.71 27.22 15.35
N VAL A 148 -16.13 26.48 14.39
CA VAL A 148 -16.36 25.05 14.18
C VAL A 148 -15.68 24.22 15.28
N HIS A 149 -14.44 24.55 15.66
CA HIS A 149 -13.66 23.77 16.62
C HIS A 149 -14.03 24.03 18.08
N ALA A 150 -14.39 25.26 18.45
CA ALA A 150 -14.62 25.64 19.85
C ALA A 150 -15.63 24.75 20.61
N PRO A 151 -16.77 24.32 20.03
CA PRO A 151 -17.74 23.49 20.75
C PRO A 151 -17.28 22.05 21.03
N VAL A 152 -16.28 21.56 20.29
CA VAL A 152 -15.89 20.14 20.23
C VAL A 152 -14.45 19.88 20.65
N VAL A 153 -13.63 20.91 20.82
CA VAL A 153 -12.27 20.77 21.35
C VAL A 153 -12.30 20.34 22.82
N GLY A 154 -11.47 19.37 23.19
CA GLY A 154 -11.39 18.79 24.52
C GLY A 154 -12.59 17.90 24.91
N ARG A 155 -13.44 17.53 23.97
CA ARG A 155 -14.61 16.67 24.20
C ARG A 155 -14.31 15.21 23.88
N ASP A 156 -13.52 14.57 24.74
CA ASP A 156 -13.10 13.17 24.55
C ASP A 156 -14.27 12.19 24.44
N ASP A 157 -15.45 12.53 24.96
CA ASP A 157 -16.67 11.75 24.78
C ASP A 157 -17.12 11.66 23.31
N LEU A 158 -16.77 12.64 22.47
CA LEU A 158 -17.04 12.60 21.04
C LEU A 158 -16.06 11.70 20.29
N ALA A 159 -14.83 11.51 20.80
CA ALA A 159 -13.84 10.61 20.21
C ALA A 159 -14.30 9.14 20.20
N GLU A 160 -15.18 8.79 21.13
CA GLU A 160 -15.79 7.46 21.28
C GLU A 160 -17.05 7.28 20.44
N LEU A 161 -17.42 8.26 19.61
CA LEU A 161 -18.54 8.17 18.66
C LEU A 161 -18.05 7.89 17.23
N PRO A 162 -18.85 7.24 16.38
CA PRO A 162 -18.59 7.24 14.94
C PRO A 162 -18.50 8.67 14.39
N PRO A 163 -17.62 8.95 13.40
CA PRO A 163 -16.75 8.01 12.68
C PRO A 163 -15.42 7.67 13.37
N PHE A 164 -15.15 8.20 14.57
CA PHE A 164 -13.83 8.11 15.21
C PHE A 164 -13.63 6.80 15.98
N ALA A 165 -14.70 6.30 16.61
CA ALA A 165 -14.67 5.05 17.37
C ALA A 165 -14.24 3.86 16.50
N GLY A 166 -13.16 3.19 16.90
CA GLY A 166 -12.65 2.01 16.17
C GLY A 166 -12.13 2.31 14.77
N ALA A 167 -11.79 3.57 14.48
CA ALA A 167 -11.07 3.92 13.26
C ALA A 167 -9.76 3.12 13.18
N PRO A 168 -9.37 2.62 11.99
CA PRO A 168 -8.13 1.88 11.81
C PRO A 168 -6.91 2.70 12.23
N GLU A 169 -5.78 2.02 12.49
CA GLU A 169 -4.49 2.67 12.70
C GLU A 169 -4.17 3.65 11.57
N ASN A 170 -3.40 4.70 11.88
CA ASN A 170 -3.17 5.82 10.98
C ASN A 170 -2.67 5.35 9.61
N PHE A 171 -3.44 5.62 8.56
CA PHE A 171 -3.15 5.16 7.19
C PHE A 171 -1.82 5.72 6.66
N MET A 172 -1.40 6.89 7.15
CA MET A 172 -0.14 7.55 6.78
C MET A 172 1.07 6.95 7.52
N SER A 173 1.31 5.66 7.32
CA SER A 173 2.42 4.92 7.95
C SER A 173 3.79 5.23 7.35
N THR A 174 4.86 4.93 8.09
CA THR A 174 6.25 5.02 7.61
C THR A 174 6.44 4.27 6.29
N ASP A 175 5.89 3.07 6.18
CA ASP A 175 6.03 2.24 4.99
C ASP A 175 5.34 2.85 3.77
N LEU A 176 4.08 3.28 3.94
CA LEU A 176 3.32 3.89 2.84
C LEU A 176 4.04 5.13 2.34
N LEU A 177 4.44 6.02 3.26
CA LEU A 177 5.07 7.28 2.91
C LEU A 177 6.46 7.05 2.31
N SER A 178 7.26 6.10 2.80
CA SER A 178 8.59 5.80 2.23
C SER A 178 8.48 5.26 0.79
N GLY A 179 7.53 4.37 0.53
CA GLY A 179 7.22 3.92 -0.83
C GLY A 179 6.74 5.06 -1.75
N CYS A 180 5.91 5.97 -1.22
CA CYS A 180 5.46 7.15 -1.95
C CYS A 180 6.61 8.13 -2.25
N VAL A 181 7.48 8.43 -1.28
CA VAL A 181 8.64 9.31 -1.46
C VAL A 181 9.57 8.74 -2.53
N THR A 182 9.83 7.44 -2.50
CA THR A 182 10.64 6.76 -3.52
C THR A 182 10.04 6.96 -4.91
N THR A 183 8.78 6.59 -5.10
CA THR A 183 8.09 6.69 -6.40
C THR A 183 7.97 8.14 -6.87
N PHE A 184 7.64 9.05 -5.96
CA PHE A 184 7.51 10.48 -6.25
C PHE A 184 8.86 11.08 -6.66
N SER A 185 9.95 10.71 -5.98
CA SER A 185 11.30 11.18 -6.31
C SER A 185 11.78 10.65 -7.65
N GLU A 186 11.49 9.38 -7.99
CA GLU A 186 11.82 8.83 -9.32
C GLU A 186 11.08 9.56 -10.45
N ARG A 187 9.81 9.90 -10.25
CA ARG A 187 8.98 10.57 -11.27
C ARG A 187 9.26 12.07 -11.37
N PHE A 188 9.38 12.75 -10.23
CA PHE A 188 9.31 14.21 -10.13
C PHE A 188 10.52 14.85 -9.47
N GLY A 189 11.49 14.09 -8.96
CA GLY A 189 12.63 14.61 -8.19
C GLY A 189 13.47 15.68 -8.93
N HIS A 190 13.46 15.67 -10.26
CA HIS A 190 14.10 16.72 -11.08
C HIS A 190 13.48 18.11 -10.93
N ARG A 191 12.28 18.22 -10.35
CA ARG A 191 11.57 19.47 -10.06
C ARG A 191 11.72 19.94 -8.61
N LEU A 192 12.27 19.09 -7.74
CA LEU A 192 12.40 19.37 -6.31
C LEU A 192 13.79 19.93 -6.00
N ASP A 193 13.83 20.90 -5.10
CA ASP A 193 15.08 21.28 -4.47
C ASP A 193 15.52 20.21 -3.47
N THR A 194 16.83 20.11 -3.22
CA THR A 194 17.39 19.11 -2.29
C THR A 194 16.78 19.21 -0.89
N GLU A 195 16.43 20.41 -0.44
CA GLU A 195 15.80 20.64 0.86
C GLU A 195 14.38 20.07 0.92
N HIS A 196 13.63 20.03 -0.19
CA HIS A 196 12.31 19.40 -0.22
C HIS A 196 12.41 17.88 -0.17
N ILE A 197 13.41 17.30 -0.84
CA ILE A 197 13.68 15.86 -0.78
C ILE A 197 14.01 15.45 0.66
N ASP A 198 14.88 16.19 1.35
CA ASP A 198 15.24 15.93 2.75
C ASP A 198 14.02 15.99 3.69
N VAL A 199 13.10 16.94 3.47
CA VAL A 199 11.84 17.01 4.23
C VAL A 199 10.99 15.76 4.01
N LEU A 200 10.82 15.34 2.75
CA LEU A 200 10.03 14.17 2.39
C LEU A 200 10.60 12.90 3.03
N GLU A 201 11.90 12.67 2.89
CA GLU A 201 12.59 11.48 3.42
C GLU A 201 12.51 11.41 4.95
N ARG A 202 12.83 12.52 5.65
CA ARG A 202 12.78 12.54 7.11
C ARG A 202 11.37 12.34 7.64
N TYR A 203 10.38 13.00 7.04
CA TYR A 203 8.99 12.82 7.46
C TYR A 203 8.53 11.38 7.22
N ALA A 204 8.81 10.82 6.04
CA ALA A 204 8.44 9.44 5.72
C ALA A 204 9.02 8.44 6.72
N LEU A 205 10.31 8.57 7.06
CA LEU A 205 10.98 7.69 8.03
C LEU A 205 10.46 7.85 9.46
N ALA A 206 10.03 9.05 9.84
CA ALA A 206 9.56 9.35 11.19
C ALA A 206 8.03 9.23 11.36
N ALA A 207 7.28 8.88 10.32
CA ALA A 207 5.83 9.03 10.29
C ALA A 207 5.11 8.28 11.41
N ASP A 208 5.42 7.00 11.65
CA ASP A 208 4.75 6.22 12.70
C ASP A 208 5.03 6.80 14.10
N ALA A 209 6.28 7.17 14.36
CA ALA A 209 6.68 7.74 15.64
C ALA A 209 6.08 9.14 15.86
N TYR A 210 6.03 9.97 14.80
CA TYR A 210 5.35 11.27 14.81
C TYR A 210 3.84 11.12 15.07
N ASN A 211 3.21 10.14 14.40
CA ASN A 211 1.80 9.83 14.55
C ASN A 211 1.44 9.26 15.93
N ALA A 212 2.38 8.60 16.60
CA ALA A 212 2.20 8.10 17.96
C ALA A 212 2.29 9.22 19.03
N ASP A 213 3.14 10.23 18.82
CA ASP A 213 3.25 11.41 19.71
C ASP A 213 2.13 12.42 19.43
N ARG A 214 0.85 12.07 19.59
CA ARG A 214 -0.23 13.04 19.35
C ARG A 214 -0.28 14.07 20.48
N ARG A 215 -0.49 15.35 20.13
CA ARG A 215 -0.61 16.45 21.10
C ARG A 215 -1.90 17.26 20.94
N ALA A 216 -2.47 17.64 22.08
CA ALA A 216 -3.61 18.54 22.18
C ALA A 216 -3.31 19.91 21.50
N PRO A 217 -4.32 20.73 21.16
CA PRO A 217 -5.75 20.60 21.47
C PRO A 217 -6.48 19.59 20.58
N PHE A 218 -7.05 18.53 21.18
CA PHE A 218 -7.78 17.51 20.42
C PHE A 218 -9.25 17.90 20.20
N GLY A 219 -9.77 17.59 19.02
CA GLY A 219 -11.16 17.80 18.65
C GLY A 219 -11.48 17.21 17.29
N VAL A 220 -12.62 17.61 16.74
CA VAL A 220 -13.02 17.27 15.37
C VAL A 220 -12.23 18.11 14.38
N VAL A 221 -11.58 17.44 13.44
CA VAL A 221 -10.74 18.02 12.39
C VAL A 221 -11.35 17.66 11.05
N HIS A 222 -11.53 18.66 10.18
CA HIS A 222 -12.03 18.46 8.83
C HIS A 222 -11.04 17.66 7.96
N ALA A 223 -9.74 17.89 8.14
CA ALA A 223 -8.61 17.25 7.46
C ALA A 223 -8.46 17.51 5.95
N ASP A 224 -9.49 18.03 5.29
CA ASP A 224 -9.37 18.63 3.96
C ASP A 224 -9.88 20.08 3.91
N ALA A 225 -9.57 20.88 4.95
CA ALA A 225 -9.97 22.28 5.03
C ALA A 225 -9.17 23.15 4.05
N ARG A 226 -9.42 23.01 2.76
CA ARG A 226 -8.80 23.78 1.66
C ARG A 226 -9.80 24.68 0.97
N LEU A 227 -9.32 25.59 0.15
CA LEU A 227 -10.14 26.68 -0.41
C LEU A 227 -11.34 26.20 -1.23
N ASP A 228 -11.19 25.10 -1.99
CA ASP A 228 -12.28 24.51 -2.78
C ASP A 228 -13.46 24.03 -1.90
N ASN A 229 -13.19 23.71 -0.64
CA ASN A 229 -14.18 23.21 0.32
C ASN A 229 -14.79 24.34 1.18
N VAL A 230 -14.53 25.59 0.83
CA VAL A 230 -15.11 26.76 1.49
C VAL A 230 -16.05 27.52 0.55
N LEU A 231 -17.29 27.76 1.02
CA LEU A 231 -18.27 28.61 0.35
C LEU A 231 -18.28 29.99 1.02
N PHE A 232 -18.01 31.05 0.25
CA PHE A 232 -18.00 32.44 0.72
C PHE A 232 -19.30 33.18 0.37
N GLY A 233 -19.81 33.97 1.31
CA GLY A 233 -21.02 34.77 1.16
C GLY A 233 -22.16 34.35 2.10
N GLY A 234 -23.39 34.66 1.70
CA GLY A 234 -24.57 34.40 2.51
C GLY A 234 -24.55 35.05 3.89
N HIS A 235 -25.32 34.51 4.83
CA HIS A 235 -25.44 35.03 6.21
C HIS A 235 -24.27 34.66 7.12
N HIS A 236 -23.48 33.66 6.73
CA HIS A 236 -22.42 33.07 7.55
C HIS A 236 -21.01 33.57 7.20
N GLY A 237 -20.84 34.25 6.06
CA GLY A 237 -19.55 34.76 5.60
C GLY A 237 -18.69 33.67 4.94
N ALA A 238 -18.36 32.61 5.68
CA ALA A 238 -17.74 31.40 5.16
C ALA A 238 -18.41 30.14 5.75
N VAL A 239 -18.61 29.13 4.91
CA VAL A 239 -19.19 27.83 5.27
C VAL A 239 -18.27 26.72 4.79
N LEU A 240 -17.95 25.79 5.69
CA LEU A 240 -17.12 24.62 5.40
C LEU A 240 -18.01 23.44 4.98
N VAL A 241 -17.63 22.78 3.90
CA VAL A 241 -18.34 21.64 3.32
C VAL A 241 -17.37 20.48 3.05
N ASP A 242 -17.93 19.30 2.77
CA ASP A 242 -17.20 18.09 2.37
C ASP A 242 -16.40 17.39 3.48
N TRP A 243 -17.12 16.84 4.45
CA TRP A 243 -16.58 16.20 5.67
C TRP A 243 -16.13 14.75 5.46
N GLN A 244 -15.60 14.42 4.28
CA GLN A 244 -15.23 13.05 3.87
C GLN A 244 -13.93 12.54 4.51
N THR A 245 -13.07 13.44 4.99
CA THR A 245 -11.78 13.13 5.61
C THR A 245 -11.76 13.40 7.12
N VAL A 246 -12.95 13.60 7.72
CA VAL A 246 -13.10 14.01 9.12
C VAL A 246 -12.43 13.04 10.09
N GLN A 247 -11.62 13.59 10.98
CA GLN A 247 -10.86 12.81 11.96
C GLN A 247 -10.92 13.41 13.36
N TRP A 248 -10.62 12.58 14.36
CA TRP A 248 -10.32 13.06 15.70
C TRP A 248 -8.83 13.37 15.77
N GLY A 249 -8.45 14.63 16.01
CA GLY A 249 -7.09 15.10 15.80
C GLY A 249 -6.78 16.41 16.51
N SER A 250 -5.57 16.94 16.32
CA SER A 250 -5.29 18.31 16.75
C SER A 250 -6.06 19.28 15.87
N VAL A 251 -6.86 20.19 16.44
CA VAL A 251 -7.62 21.17 15.65
C VAL A 251 -6.73 22.15 14.89
N MET A 252 -5.44 22.20 15.22
CA MET A 252 -4.44 22.97 14.49
C MET A 252 -4.12 22.37 13.11
N THR A 253 -4.50 21.11 12.83
CA THR A 253 -4.31 20.48 11.52
C THR A 253 -5.05 21.23 10.42
N ASP A 254 -6.30 21.64 10.63
CA ASP A 254 -7.04 22.41 9.62
C ASP A 254 -6.46 23.81 9.40
N VAL A 255 -5.93 24.43 10.46
CA VAL A 255 -5.26 25.73 10.37
C VAL A 255 -3.97 25.62 9.55
N ALA A 256 -3.13 24.62 9.87
CA ALA A 256 -1.88 24.34 9.17
C ALA A 256 -2.13 24.02 7.69
N TYR A 257 -3.10 23.14 7.45
CA TYR A 257 -3.47 22.67 6.12
C TYR A 257 -4.07 23.79 5.27
N PHE A 258 -5.02 24.58 5.78
CA PHE A 258 -5.62 25.68 5.03
C PHE A 258 -4.55 26.72 4.64
N LEU A 259 -3.76 27.22 5.61
CA LEU A 259 -2.78 28.26 5.33
C LEU A 259 -1.65 27.76 4.41
N GLY A 260 -1.27 26.48 4.51
CA GLY A 260 -0.24 25.86 3.66
C GLY A 260 -0.69 25.55 2.23
N SER A 261 -1.95 25.11 2.09
CA SER A 261 -2.50 24.71 0.79
C SER A 261 -3.13 25.88 0.03
N SER A 262 -3.75 26.83 0.73
CA SER A 262 -4.69 27.78 0.12
C SER A 262 -4.13 29.19 -0.07
N LEU A 263 -2.95 29.52 0.48
CA LEU A 263 -2.29 30.80 0.28
C LEU A 263 -1.06 30.66 -0.63
N PRO A 264 -0.80 31.65 -1.51
CA PRO A 264 0.50 31.75 -2.17
C PRO A 264 1.63 31.84 -1.14
N VAL A 265 2.76 31.17 -1.39
CA VAL A 265 3.89 31.05 -0.44
C VAL A 265 4.33 32.39 0.14
N GLU A 266 4.52 33.41 -0.70
CA GLU A 266 4.97 34.74 -0.24
C GLU A 266 3.92 35.45 0.60
N THR A 267 2.63 35.29 0.29
CA THR A 267 1.54 35.83 1.10
C THR A 267 1.48 35.11 2.45
N ARG A 268 1.62 33.77 2.47
CA ARG A 268 1.68 32.99 3.70
C ARG A 268 2.81 33.48 4.60
N ARG A 269 4.04 33.58 4.09
CA ARG A 269 5.21 34.07 4.84
C ARG A 269 4.96 35.44 5.50
N ALA A 270 4.26 36.33 4.81
CA ALA A 270 3.97 37.67 5.32
C ALA A 270 2.87 37.70 6.38
N GLU A 271 1.90 36.78 6.34
CA GLU A 271 0.62 36.91 7.05
C GLU A 271 0.29 35.75 8.00
N GLU A 272 0.98 34.61 7.95
CA GLU A 272 0.60 33.38 8.68
C GLU A 272 0.53 33.57 10.19
N GLU A 273 1.49 34.27 10.81
CA GLU A 273 1.44 34.53 12.26
C GLU A 273 0.18 35.34 12.63
N ARG A 274 -0.15 36.36 11.84
CA ARG A 274 -1.34 37.20 12.06
C ARG A 274 -2.63 36.40 11.87
N LEU A 275 -2.66 35.50 10.89
CA LEU A 275 -3.80 34.64 10.60
C LEU A 275 -4.01 33.57 11.68
N VAL A 276 -2.94 32.91 12.14
CA VAL A 276 -2.99 31.98 13.26
C VAL A 276 -3.43 32.70 14.54
N ARG A 277 -2.98 33.94 14.76
CA ARG A 277 -3.46 34.79 15.86
C ARG A 277 -4.95 35.10 15.76
N THR A 278 -5.45 35.37 14.55
CA THR A 278 -6.88 35.57 14.29
C THR A 278 -7.69 34.33 14.65
N TYR A 279 -7.21 33.13 14.30
CA TYR A 279 -7.83 31.87 14.71
C TYR A 279 -7.82 31.71 16.24
N HIS A 280 -6.66 31.88 16.88
CA HIS A 280 -6.49 31.74 18.33
C HIS A 280 -7.39 32.68 19.12
N GLU A 281 -7.40 33.97 18.78
CA GLU A 281 -8.24 34.98 19.43
C GLU A 281 -9.72 34.66 19.28
N ALA A 282 -10.14 34.21 18.09
CA ALA A 282 -11.52 33.78 17.86
C ALA A 282 -11.86 32.53 18.67
N LEU A 283 -10.96 31.55 18.76
CA LEU A 283 -11.18 30.31 19.51
C LEU A 283 -11.37 30.59 21.01
N VAL A 284 -10.53 31.46 21.58
CA VAL A 284 -10.64 31.93 22.97
C VAL A 284 -11.94 32.72 23.18
N ALA A 285 -12.33 33.57 22.23
CA ALA A 285 -13.58 34.33 22.31
C ALA A 285 -14.83 33.43 22.31
N HIS A 286 -14.74 32.23 21.71
CA HIS A 286 -15.80 31.21 21.76
C HIS A 286 -15.78 30.35 23.04
N GLY A 287 -14.89 30.65 24.00
CA GLY A 287 -14.91 30.06 25.34
C GLY A 287 -13.91 28.94 25.58
N VAL A 288 -13.01 28.66 24.64
CA VAL A 288 -11.90 27.71 24.86
C VAL A 288 -10.91 28.35 25.84
N ALA A 289 -10.80 27.75 27.03
CA ALA A 289 -9.85 28.13 28.07
C ALA A 289 -8.58 27.29 28.00
N ASP A 290 -7.54 27.70 28.71
CA ASP A 290 -6.29 26.95 28.88
C ASP A 290 -5.56 26.57 27.58
N PHE A 291 -5.72 27.39 26.53
CA PHE A 291 -4.98 27.27 25.27
C PHE A 291 -4.27 28.58 24.95
N GLY A 292 -2.97 28.62 25.21
CA GLY A 292 -2.11 29.79 25.07
C GLY A 292 -1.71 30.09 23.62
N TRP A 293 -1.22 31.31 23.38
CA TRP A 293 -0.69 31.69 22.06
C TRP A 293 0.50 30.82 21.65
N ASP A 294 1.44 30.56 22.56
CA ASP A 294 2.64 29.77 22.25
C ASP A 294 2.27 28.33 21.86
N GLU A 295 1.27 27.74 22.53
CA GLU A 295 0.74 26.41 22.20
C GLU A 295 0.03 26.40 20.84
N ALA A 296 -0.72 27.47 20.50
CA ALA A 296 -1.33 27.61 19.18
C ALA A 296 -0.29 27.72 18.07
N TRP A 297 0.76 28.51 18.30
CA TRP A 297 1.83 28.67 17.32
C TRP A 297 2.65 27.38 17.16
N GLU A 298 3.02 26.70 18.25
CA GLU A 298 3.67 25.39 18.21
C GLU A 298 2.79 24.35 17.50
N GLY A 299 1.50 24.28 17.85
CA GLY A 299 0.55 23.37 17.24
C GLY A 299 0.39 23.62 15.73
N TYR A 300 0.36 24.87 15.28
CA TYR A 300 0.37 25.21 13.86
C TYR A 300 1.62 24.66 13.15
N ARG A 301 2.81 24.92 13.70
CA ARG A 301 4.08 24.47 13.12
C ARG A 301 4.19 22.95 13.09
N ARG A 302 3.69 22.27 14.13
CA ARG A 302 3.74 20.81 14.25
C ARG A 302 2.86 20.13 13.21
N GLN A 303 1.67 20.66 12.92
CA GLN A 303 0.68 19.97 12.09
C GLN A 303 0.86 20.11 10.57
N VAL A 304 1.93 20.77 10.10
CA VAL A 304 2.19 20.99 8.67
C VAL A 304 2.36 19.71 7.86
N PHE A 305 2.79 18.61 8.49
CA PHE A 305 3.08 17.34 7.81
C PHE A 305 1.87 16.69 7.15
N TRP A 306 0.66 16.96 7.65
CA TRP A 306 -0.56 16.51 6.99
C TRP A 306 -0.71 17.11 5.58
N GLY A 307 -0.29 18.38 5.42
CA GLY A 307 -0.23 19.06 4.13
C GLY A 307 0.81 18.49 3.17
N ILE A 308 1.77 17.70 3.67
CA ILE A 308 2.75 16.97 2.84
C ILE A 308 2.18 15.59 2.45
N ALA A 309 1.65 14.85 3.44
CA ALA A 309 1.18 13.48 3.24
C ALA A 309 0.05 13.37 2.20
N MET A 310 -0.95 14.26 2.28
CA MET A 310 -2.12 14.26 1.40
C MET A 310 -1.77 14.38 -0.09
N PRO A 311 -1.07 15.43 -0.56
CA PRO A 311 -0.71 15.56 -1.98
C PRO A 311 0.33 14.52 -2.42
N LEU A 312 1.25 14.10 -1.53
CA LEU A 312 2.24 13.06 -1.85
C LEU A 312 1.58 11.72 -2.20
N VAL A 313 0.67 11.23 -1.35
CA VAL A 313 -0.07 9.98 -1.59
C VAL A 313 -0.95 10.13 -2.83
N SER A 314 -1.62 11.29 -2.98
CA SER A 314 -2.47 11.56 -4.14
C SER A 314 -1.69 11.54 -5.46
N ALA A 315 -0.49 12.11 -5.51
CA ALA A 315 0.36 12.11 -6.71
C ALA A 315 0.79 10.70 -7.17
N VAL A 316 0.86 9.73 -6.25
CA VAL A 316 1.29 8.36 -6.52
C VAL A 316 0.11 7.48 -6.93
N PHE A 317 -1.03 7.59 -6.23
CA PHE A 317 -2.16 6.66 -6.36
C PHE A 317 -3.36 7.17 -7.15
N VAL A 318 -3.52 8.49 -7.33
CA VAL A 318 -4.63 9.02 -8.12
C VAL A 318 -4.23 9.03 -9.60
N GLU A 319 -4.71 8.02 -10.33
CA GLU A 319 -4.55 7.93 -11.77
C GLU A 319 -5.48 8.96 -12.44
N ASN A 320 -4.93 9.95 -13.16
CA ASN A 320 -5.56 10.67 -14.29
C ASN A 320 -4.78 11.94 -14.68
N SER A 321 -4.43 12.09 -15.97
CA SER A 321 -3.90 13.28 -16.67
C SER A 321 -2.66 14.01 -16.09
N GLU A 322 -1.71 14.38 -16.96
CA GLU A 322 -0.52 15.18 -16.60
C GLU A 322 -0.85 16.43 -15.77
N ARG A 323 -1.99 17.08 -16.07
CA ARG A 323 -2.43 18.32 -15.41
C ARG A 323 -2.80 18.14 -13.93
N ILE A 324 -3.38 17.00 -13.54
CA ILE A 324 -3.73 16.73 -12.13
C ILE A 324 -2.46 16.37 -11.35
N GLN A 325 -1.54 15.63 -11.97
CA GLN A 325 -0.23 15.34 -11.38
C GLN A 325 0.59 16.62 -11.15
N GLU A 326 0.54 17.58 -12.09
CA GLU A 326 1.18 18.90 -11.90
C GLU A 326 0.68 19.63 -10.66
N VAL A 327 -0.62 19.61 -10.39
CA VAL A 327 -1.21 20.26 -9.20
C VAL A 327 -0.69 19.62 -7.92
N PHE A 328 -0.66 18.29 -7.83
CA PHE A 328 -0.16 17.62 -6.64
C PHE A 328 1.35 17.82 -6.41
N VAL A 329 2.15 17.91 -7.48
CA VAL A 329 3.58 18.20 -7.35
C VAL A 329 3.81 19.60 -6.77
N GLU A 330 3.15 20.62 -7.33
CA GLU A 330 3.26 22.01 -6.83
C GLU A 330 2.74 22.12 -5.39
N TRP A 331 1.69 21.37 -5.05
CA TRP A 331 1.17 21.32 -3.69
C TRP A 331 2.18 20.69 -2.72
N THR A 332 2.76 19.53 -3.06
CA THR A 332 3.80 18.90 -2.24
C THR A 332 5.00 19.83 -2.02
N ILE A 333 5.44 20.56 -3.05
CA ILE A 333 6.52 21.54 -2.95
C ILE A 333 6.14 22.68 -1.98
N SER A 334 4.94 23.26 -2.12
CA SER A 334 4.46 24.32 -1.23
C SER A 334 4.39 23.87 0.23
N ALA A 335 3.94 22.63 0.47
CA ALA A 335 3.86 22.05 1.80
C ALA A 335 5.24 21.77 2.41
N CYS A 336 6.20 21.27 1.62
CA CYS A 336 7.59 21.13 2.07
C CYS A 336 8.20 22.50 2.40
N GLN A 337 7.91 23.53 1.59
CA GLN A 337 8.39 24.88 1.86
C GLN A 337 7.80 25.46 3.16
N GLN A 338 6.54 25.17 3.48
CA GLN A 338 5.94 25.55 4.76
C GLN A 338 6.68 24.91 5.94
N ALA A 339 7.00 23.62 5.86
CA ALA A 339 7.76 22.94 6.90
C ALA A 339 9.17 23.53 7.09
N ILE A 340 9.84 23.92 6.00
CA ILE A 340 11.17 24.57 6.04
C ILE A 340 11.07 25.95 6.70
N ASP A 341 10.16 26.81 6.22
CA ASP A 341 10.02 28.19 6.71
C ASP A 341 9.70 28.25 8.21
N LEU A 342 8.93 27.27 8.69
CA LEU A 342 8.53 27.16 10.08
C LEU A 342 9.51 26.36 10.95
N GLY A 343 10.56 25.76 10.36
CA GLY A 343 11.49 24.89 11.09
C GLY A 343 10.81 23.66 11.69
N SER A 344 9.78 23.11 11.03
CA SER A 344 8.91 22.07 11.59
C SER A 344 9.59 20.70 11.72
N LEU A 345 10.72 20.48 11.05
CA LEU A 345 11.49 19.23 11.17
C LEU A 345 11.97 18.96 12.61
N GLU A 346 12.05 19.97 13.48
CA GLU A 346 12.38 19.78 14.90
C GLU A 346 11.35 18.96 15.68
N PHE A 347 10.13 18.83 15.14
CA PHE A 347 9.06 18.02 15.74
C PHE A 347 9.08 16.56 15.31
N LEU A 348 9.95 16.18 14.36
CA LEU A 348 10.11 14.78 13.98
C LEU A 348 10.99 14.09 15.02
N PRO A 349 10.57 12.94 15.58
CA PRO A 349 11.42 12.16 16.47
C PRO A 349 12.67 11.65 15.72
N GLU A 350 13.76 11.45 16.45
CA GLU A 350 14.91 10.72 15.92
C GLU A 350 14.47 9.28 15.58
N VAL A 351 14.72 8.84 14.36
CA VAL A 351 14.33 7.52 13.89
C VAL A 351 15.36 6.50 14.36
N GLU A 352 14.99 5.62 15.30
CA GLU A 352 15.79 4.43 15.62
C GLU A 352 15.74 3.43 14.46
N GLU A 353 16.87 2.78 14.14
CA GLU A 353 16.95 1.75 13.09
C GLU A 353 15.91 0.64 13.33
N ARG A 354 15.13 0.29 12.29
CA ARG A 354 14.16 -0.82 12.35
C ARG A 354 14.89 -2.15 12.59
N THR A 355 14.63 -2.80 13.73
CA THR A 355 15.20 -4.13 14.02
C THR A 355 14.44 -5.23 13.28
N ALA A 356 15.11 -5.97 12.38
CA ALA A 356 14.52 -7.06 11.61
C ALA A 356 13.89 -8.18 12.49
N LEU A 357 12.75 -8.72 12.09
CA LEU A 357 12.09 -9.83 12.81
C LEU A 357 12.88 -11.14 12.67
N ARG A 358 12.83 -11.96 13.72
CA ARG A 358 13.42 -13.31 13.77
C ARG A 358 12.39 -14.38 13.41
N VAL A 359 12.86 -15.50 12.89
CA VAL A 359 12.04 -16.68 12.63
C VAL A 359 11.66 -17.35 13.94
N ASP A 360 10.39 -17.72 14.10
CA ASP A 360 9.96 -18.58 15.19
C ASP A 360 10.25 -20.04 14.79
N PRO A 361 10.99 -20.84 15.59
CA PRO A 361 11.24 -22.24 15.27
C PRO A 361 9.97 -23.07 15.02
N VAL A 362 8.81 -22.66 15.55
CA VAL A 362 7.52 -23.32 15.30
C VAL A 362 7.07 -23.13 13.84
N ASP A 363 7.47 -22.02 13.21
CA ASP A 363 7.12 -21.71 11.82
C ASP A 363 7.81 -22.68 10.84
N GLU A 364 8.73 -23.57 11.26
CA GLU A 364 9.33 -24.63 10.40
C GLU A 364 8.40 -25.85 10.23
N GLY A 365 7.32 -25.94 11.00
CA GLY A 365 6.37 -27.05 10.93
C GLY A 365 5.14 -26.76 10.07
N ALA A 366 4.25 -27.74 9.97
CA ALA A 366 2.96 -27.58 9.30
C ALA A 366 2.03 -26.61 10.05
N HIS A 367 1.29 -25.80 9.30
CA HIS A 367 0.31 -24.84 9.82
C HIS A 367 -1.14 -25.29 9.62
N ASP A 368 -2.09 -24.70 10.36
CA ASP A 368 -3.52 -24.99 10.21
C ASP A 368 -4.05 -24.47 8.85
N THR A 369 -4.82 -25.30 8.16
CA THR A 369 -5.14 -25.15 6.72
C THR A 369 -6.59 -24.74 6.42
N GLU A 370 -7.42 -24.44 7.43
CA GLU A 370 -8.81 -23.97 7.23
C GLU A 370 -8.91 -22.42 7.14
N PRO A 371 -9.83 -21.81 6.35
CA PRO A 371 -10.74 -22.35 5.33
C PRO A 371 -10.51 -21.98 3.82
N PRO A 372 -9.47 -21.26 3.33
CA PRO A 372 -9.45 -20.83 1.93
C PRO A 372 -8.99 -21.93 0.94
N LYS A 373 -9.65 -22.01 -0.23
CA LYS A 373 -9.32 -22.98 -1.31
C LYS A 373 -7.86 -22.89 -1.77
N LEU A 374 -7.31 -21.67 -1.80
CA LEU A 374 -5.94 -21.37 -2.25
C LEU A 374 -4.92 -21.34 -1.08
N TRP A 375 -5.22 -22.00 0.05
CA TRP A 375 -4.20 -22.22 1.07
C TRP A 375 -3.03 -23.01 0.49
N SER A 376 -1.81 -22.52 0.70
CA SER A 376 -0.58 -23.18 0.32
C SER A 376 0.44 -23.11 1.45
N GLU A 377 1.10 -24.23 1.71
CA GLU A 377 2.28 -24.31 2.54
C GLU A 377 3.46 -24.75 1.68
N SER A 378 4.39 -23.84 1.40
CA SER A 378 5.45 -24.03 0.42
C SER A 378 6.82 -23.96 1.05
N TYR A 379 7.57 -25.04 0.90
CA TYR A 379 8.99 -25.14 1.24
C TYR A 379 9.81 -25.05 -0.02
N TYR A 380 10.80 -24.17 -0.02
CA TYR A 380 11.67 -23.92 -1.16
C TYR A 380 13.12 -23.79 -0.72
N ALA A 381 14.03 -24.31 -1.54
CA ALA A 381 15.46 -24.16 -1.33
C ALA A 381 16.17 -24.05 -2.67
N ASP A 382 17.11 -23.11 -2.76
CA ASP A 382 17.96 -22.88 -3.92
C ASP A 382 19.43 -22.85 -3.54
N ALA A 383 20.29 -23.11 -4.52
CA ALA A 383 21.72 -23.01 -4.38
C ALA A 383 22.42 -22.77 -5.71
N VAL A 384 23.63 -22.21 -5.63
CA VAL A 384 24.58 -22.05 -6.74
C VAL A 384 25.95 -22.51 -6.28
N SER A 385 26.61 -23.37 -7.06
CA SER A 385 27.95 -23.85 -6.74
C SER A 385 28.99 -22.72 -6.76
N ASP A 386 30.05 -22.84 -5.95
CA ASP A 386 31.13 -21.83 -5.84
C ASP A 386 31.80 -21.52 -7.19
N ASP A 387 31.92 -22.54 -8.03
CA ASP A 387 32.49 -22.42 -9.37
C ASP A 387 31.49 -21.88 -10.41
N GLN A 388 30.26 -21.58 -9.95
CA GLN A 388 29.14 -21.02 -10.72
C GLN A 388 28.70 -21.90 -11.89
N ARG A 389 29.04 -23.19 -11.86
CA ARG A 389 28.73 -24.13 -12.95
C ARG A 389 27.36 -24.78 -12.80
N ILE A 390 26.84 -24.88 -11.58
CA ILE A 390 25.59 -25.57 -11.29
C ILE A 390 24.71 -24.69 -10.41
N GLY A 391 23.51 -24.38 -10.90
CA GLY A 391 22.42 -23.89 -10.07
C GLY A 391 21.42 -25.01 -9.83
N VAL A 392 20.88 -25.09 -8.62
CA VAL A 392 19.76 -25.98 -8.28
C VAL A 392 18.68 -25.24 -7.48
N TYR A 393 17.42 -25.58 -7.68
CA TYR A 393 16.37 -25.29 -6.69
C TYR A 393 15.37 -26.43 -6.62
N ALA A 394 14.71 -26.59 -5.47
CA ALA A 394 13.64 -27.55 -5.23
C ALA A 394 12.49 -26.90 -4.46
N ARG A 395 11.26 -27.39 -4.69
CA ARG A 395 10.04 -26.96 -3.98
C ARG A 395 9.12 -28.13 -3.71
N ILE A 396 8.55 -28.15 -2.50
CA ILE A 396 7.30 -28.85 -2.21
C ILE A 396 6.28 -27.79 -1.76
N GLY A 397 5.21 -27.63 -2.54
CA GLY A 397 4.03 -26.86 -2.18
C GLY A 397 2.90 -27.80 -1.78
N ASP A 398 2.58 -27.86 -0.49
CA ASP A 398 1.38 -28.51 0.02
C ASP A 398 0.17 -27.63 -0.30
N THR A 399 -0.64 -28.07 -1.26
CA THR A 399 -1.87 -27.41 -1.67
C THR A 399 -3.05 -28.35 -1.45
N ARG A 400 -3.10 -28.99 -0.27
CA ARG A 400 -4.10 -30.01 0.07
C ARG A 400 -5.55 -29.60 -0.13
N ASN A 401 -5.88 -28.31 -0.05
CA ASN A 401 -7.23 -27.80 -0.32
C ASN A 401 -7.62 -27.89 -1.82
N LEU A 402 -6.64 -28.08 -2.71
CA LEU A 402 -6.80 -28.42 -4.12
C LEU A 402 -6.69 -29.93 -4.40
N GLY A 403 -6.35 -30.74 -3.39
CA GLY A 403 -6.20 -32.20 -3.52
C GLY A 403 -4.90 -32.67 -4.21
N ARG A 404 -3.93 -31.77 -4.40
CA ARG A 404 -2.65 -32.02 -5.08
C ARG A 404 -1.50 -31.23 -4.44
N SER A 405 -0.28 -31.48 -4.88
CA SER A 405 0.92 -30.73 -4.51
C SER A 405 1.57 -30.08 -5.72
N LEU A 406 2.27 -28.99 -5.48
CA LEU A 406 3.16 -28.37 -6.47
C LEU A 406 4.59 -28.79 -6.18
N VAL A 407 5.13 -29.70 -6.99
CA VAL A 407 6.53 -30.15 -6.88
C VAL A 407 7.34 -29.58 -8.03
N SER A 408 8.48 -28.98 -7.70
CA SER A 408 9.44 -28.58 -8.72
C SER A 408 10.88 -28.84 -8.30
N LEU A 409 11.71 -29.13 -9.29
CA LEU A 409 13.16 -29.23 -9.18
C LEU A 409 13.73 -28.64 -10.47
N ALA A 410 14.79 -27.85 -10.41
CA ALA A 410 15.59 -27.55 -11.58
C ALA A 410 17.07 -27.67 -11.27
N ILE A 411 17.82 -28.20 -12.23
CA ILE A 411 19.28 -28.19 -12.24
C ILE A 411 19.72 -27.54 -13.55
N VAL A 412 20.44 -26.43 -13.44
CA VAL A 412 20.83 -25.59 -14.58
C VAL A 412 22.34 -25.45 -14.63
N ARG A 413 22.90 -25.52 -15.83
CA ARG A 413 24.33 -25.37 -16.09
C ARG A 413 24.51 -24.38 -17.26
N PRO A 414 25.24 -23.26 -17.09
CA PRO A 414 25.42 -22.28 -18.16
C PRO A 414 25.89 -22.92 -19.47
N GLY A 415 25.17 -22.66 -20.56
CA GLY A 415 25.45 -23.21 -21.88
C GLY A 415 24.99 -24.66 -22.11
N GLN A 416 24.27 -25.27 -21.17
CA GLN A 416 23.67 -26.59 -21.33
C GLN A 416 22.14 -26.54 -21.20
N ALA A 417 21.48 -27.59 -21.71
CA ALA A 417 20.06 -27.80 -21.55
C ALA A 417 19.67 -27.93 -20.06
N PRO A 418 18.56 -27.31 -19.61
CA PRO A 418 18.14 -27.40 -18.22
C PRO A 418 17.44 -28.74 -17.96
N VAL A 419 17.65 -29.28 -16.76
CA VAL A 419 16.96 -30.46 -16.25
C VAL A 419 15.92 -30.00 -15.25
N ILE A 420 14.63 -30.19 -15.54
CA ILE A 420 13.52 -29.64 -14.77
C ILE A 420 12.50 -30.75 -14.48
N LEU A 421 12.05 -30.82 -13.23
CA LEU A 421 10.79 -31.43 -12.83
C LEU A 421 9.80 -30.32 -12.53
N SER A 422 8.63 -30.37 -13.15
CA SER A 422 7.50 -29.47 -12.89
C SER A 422 6.23 -30.31 -12.83
N ASP A 423 5.82 -30.67 -11.63
CA ASP A 423 4.65 -31.52 -11.38
C ASP A 423 3.64 -30.76 -10.52
N ALA A 424 2.66 -30.15 -11.19
CA ALA A 424 1.59 -29.40 -10.54
C ALA A 424 0.43 -30.30 -10.05
N GLU A 425 0.50 -31.61 -10.32
CA GLU A 425 -0.52 -32.62 -9.99
C GLU A 425 0.07 -33.72 -9.07
N ALA A 426 1.17 -33.41 -8.40
CA ALA A 426 1.88 -34.36 -7.58
C ALA A 426 0.99 -34.84 -6.41
N PRO A 427 1.19 -36.08 -5.91
CA PRO A 427 0.49 -36.56 -4.72
C PRO A 427 0.68 -35.61 -3.53
N LEU A 428 -0.31 -35.59 -2.63
CA LEU A 428 -0.20 -34.86 -1.36
C LEU A 428 1.03 -35.33 -0.58
N PRO A 429 1.72 -34.41 0.11
CA PRO A 429 2.97 -34.76 0.75
C PRO A 429 2.67 -35.46 2.09
N GLU A 430 3.50 -36.44 2.44
CA GLU A 430 3.45 -37.18 3.69
C GLU A 430 4.30 -36.44 4.73
N TRP A 431 3.65 -36.01 5.80
CA TRP A 431 4.31 -35.44 6.97
C TRP A 431 4.74 -36.55 7.92
N ALA A 432 5.97 -36.49 8.42
CA ALA A 432 6.40 -37.35 9.51
C ALA A 432 5.75 -36.92 10.84
N ASP A 433 5.70 -37.84 11.82
CA ASP A 433 5.11 -37.59 13.14
C ASP A 433 5.78 -36.43 13.92
N ASP A 434 7.01 -36.07 13.55
CA ASP A 434 7.74 -34.93 14.13
C ASP A 434 7.32 -33.57 13.55
N GLY A 435 6.50 -33.56 12.49
CA GLY A 435 5.95 -32.35 11.88
C GLY A 435 6.96 -31.48 11.14
N VAL A 436 8.21 -31.93 10.95
CA VAL A 436 9.31 -31.14 10.36
C VAL A 436 10.00 -31.88 9.21
N ARG A 437 9.46 -33.03 8.80
CA ARG A 437 9.85 -33.75 7.59
C ARG A 437 8.66 -33.94 6.68
N LEU A 438 8.87 -33.62 5.40
CA LEU A 438 7.85 -33.62 4.37
C LEU A 438 8.34 -34.33 3.11
N GLY A 439 7.59 -35.29 2.60
CA GLY A 439 7.98 -36.04 1.40
C GLY A 439 6.85 -36.25 0.41
N VAL A 440 7.16 -36.17 -0.89
CA VAL A 440 6.27 -36.57 -1.98
C VAL A 440 6.83 -37.82 -2.65
N ARG A 441 5.98 -38.84 -2.82
CA ARG A 441 6.30 -40.09 -3.52
C ARG A 441 5.38 -40.23 -4.74
N ALA A 442 5.90 -39.89 -5.91
CA ALA A 442 5.24 -40.09 -7.19
C ALA A 442 5.71 -41.40 -7.86
N PRO A 443 5.04 -41.89 -8.91
CA PRO A 443 5.46 -43.13 -9.59
C PRO A 443 6.88 -43.08 -10.18
N SER A 444 7.35 -41.89 -10.58
CA SER A 444 8.64 -41.69 -11.25
C SER A 444 9.70 -41.01 -10.39
N TYR A 445 9.34 -40.50 -9.21
CA TYR A 445 10.29 -39.81 -8.33
C TYR A 445 9.88 -39.79 -6.86
N THR A 446 10.85 -39.54 -5.99
CA THR A 446 10.64 -39.15 -4.60
C THR A 446 11.38 -37.84 -4.33
N LEU A 447 10.73 -36.90 -3.64
CA LEU A 447 11.33 -35.67 -3.12
C LEU A 447 11.06 -35.59 -1.62
N GLU A 448 12.10 -35.43 -0.82
CA GLU A 448 12.02 -35.31 0.64
C GLU A 448 12.73 -34.03 1.09
N ILE A 449 12.08 -33.34 2.02
CA ILE A 449 12.59 -32.18 2.76
C ILE A 449 12.65 -32.56 4.24
N ASP A 450 13.82 -32.41 4.85
CA ASP A 450 14.10 -32.74 6.24
C ASP A 450 14.72 -31.56 6.99
N ILE A 451 13.97 -30.98 7.93
CA ILE A 451 14.45 -29.91 8.80
C ILE A 451 15.13 -30.57 10.01
N ALA A 452 16.38 -30.95 9.80
CA ALA A 452 17.17 -31.71 10.78
C ALA A 452 17.41 -30.93 12.09
N GLU A 453 17.61 -29.62 11.99
CA GLU A 453 17.73 -28.70 13.14
C GLU A 453 16.98 -27.41 12.78
N PRO A 454 15.86 -27.06 13.47
CA PRO A 454 15.06 -25.88 13.15
C PRO A 454 15.91 -24.63 13.04
N ILE A 455 15.65 -23.79 12.02
CA ILE A 455 16.43 -22.59 11.67
C ILE A 455 17.85 -22.89 11.16
N GLU A 456 18.54 -23.91 11.68
CA GLU A 456 19.97 -24.15 11.46
C GLU A 456 20.30 -25.08 10.29
N ARG A 457 19.59 -26.20 10.12
CA ARG A 457 19.95 -27.23 9.14
C ARG A 457 18.73 -27.84 8.46
N PHE A 458 18.78 -27.84 7.13
CA PHE A 458 17.72 -28.30 6.24
C PHE A 458 18.32 -29.19 5.14
N THR A 459 17.71 -30.34 4.83
CA THR A 459 18.19 -31.27 3.80
C THR A 459 17.12 -31.52 2.75
N VAL A 460 17.53 -31.53 1.48
CA VAL A 460 16.68 -31.92 0.35
C VAL A 460 17.27 -33.18 -0.28
N ALA A 461 16.43 -34.19 -0.47
CA ALA A 461 16.79 -35.41 -1.18
C ALA A 461 15.81 -35.67 -2.32
N PHE A 462 16.32 -35.87 -3.54
CA PHE A 462 15.54 -36.27 -4.70
C PHE A 462 16.11 -37.54 -5.31
N GLU A 463 15.23 -38.43 -5.79
CA GLU A 463 15.60 -39.61 -6.56
C GLU A 463 14.49 -39.87 -7.59
N GLY A 464 14.84 -39.92 -8.88
CA GLY A 464 13.91 -40.32 -9.94
C GLY A 464 14.09 -39.59 -11.26
N GLU A 465 13.01 -39.53 -12.03
CA GLU A 465 13.00 -38.94 -13.36
C GLU A 465 12.62 -37.45 -13.33
N ALA A 466 13.46 -36.63 -13.98
CA ALA A 466 13.18 -35.26 -14.38
C ALA A 466 13.23 -35.14 -15.91
N THR A 467 13.10 -33.95 -16.46
CA THR A 467 13.06 -33.72 -17.92
C THR A 467 14.16 -32.76 -18.37
N THR A 468 15.02 -33.19 -19.28
CA THR A 468 15.92 -32.30 -20.02
C THR A 468 15.17 -31.64 -21.17
N TYR A 469 15.12 -30.31 -21.18
CA TYR A 469 14.47 -29.53 -22.24
C TYR A 469 15.46 -29.09 -23.31
N ALA A 470 15.00 -28.93 -24.55
CA ALA A 470 15.88 -28.56 -25.67
C ALA A 470 16.54 -27.18 -25.50
N ASP A 471 15.82 -26.25 -24.86
CA ASP A 471 16.28 -24.90 -24.53
C ASP A 471 15.57 -24.38 -23.27
N ASP A 472 15.91 -23.15 -22.85
CA ASP A 472 15.43 -22.47 -21.64
C ASP A 472 13.95 -22.03 -21.69
N VAL A 473 13.37 -21.94 -22.89
CA VAL A 473 12.00 -21.45 -23.10
C VAL A 473 11.06 -22.56 -23.60
N ALA A 474 11.55 -23.76 -23.88
CA ALA A 474 10.79 -24.93 -24.32
C ALA A 474 9.67 -25.31 -23.33
N ILE A 475 9.96 -25.29 -22.02
CA ILE A 475 8.94 -25.56 -20.99
C ILE A 475 7.82 -24.51 -21.00
N LEU A 476 8.15 -23.23 -21.21
CA LEU A 476 7.16 -22.14 -21.29
C LEU A 476 6.29 -22.24 -22.56
N ARG A 477 6.78 -22.92 -23.61
CA ARG A 477 6.00 -23.24 -24.81
C ARG A 477 5.19 -24.55 -24.69
N GLY A 478 5.29 -25.26 -23.56
CA GLY A 478 4.65 -26.57 -23.37
C GLY A 478 5.26 -27.69 -24.22
N GLU A 479 6.54 -27.56 -24.61
CA GLU A 479 7.22 -28.57 -25.41
C GLU A 479 7.61 -29.79 -24.57
N ALA A 480 7.67 -30.96 -25.22
CA ALA A 480 8.15 -32.18 -24.57
C ALA A 480 9.68 -32.18 -24.49
N GLY A 481 10.23 -32.70 -23.39
CA GLY A 481 11.66 -32.93 -23.24
C GLY A 481 12.04 -34.42 -23.22
N VAL A 482 13.26 -34.70 -22.77
CA VAL A 482 13.83 -36.05 -22.67
C VAL A 482 13.94 -36.46 -21.20
N ALA A 483 13.39 -37.62 -20.86
CA ALA A 483 13.51 -38.21 -19.52
C ALA A 483 14.98 -38.30 -19.10
N THR A 484 15.29 -37.84 -17.89
CA THR A 484 16.65 -37.73 -17.33
C THR A 484 16.64 -38.23 -15.90
N GLN A 485 17.51 -39.17 -15.56
CA GLN A 485 17.58 -39.71 -14.21
C GLN A 485 18.39 -38.76 -13.33
N VAL A 486 17.82 -38.37 -12.20
CA VAL A 486 18.43 -37.45 -11.24
C VAL A 486 18.39 -38.05 -9.84
N SER A 487 19.52 -37.94 -9.15
CA SER A 487 19.61 -38.16 -7.71
C SER A 487 20.31 -36.95 -7.10
N LEU A 488 19.81 -36.42 -5.99
CA LEU A 488 20.55 -35.41 -5.23
C LEU A 488 20.29 -35.58 -3.74
N ARG A 489 21.31 -35.22 -2.95
CA ARG A 489 21.18 -35.00 -1.51
C ARG A 489 22.02 -33.80 -1.15
N LEU A 490 21.35 -32.72 -0.78
CA LEU A 490 21.98 -31.44 -0.47
C LEU A 490 21.53 -30.98 0.92
N THR A 491 22.45 -30.40 1.68
CA THR A 491 22.21 -29.86 3.02
C THR A 491 22.49 -28.35 3.02
N TRP A 492 21.49 -27.57 3.41
CA TRP A 492 21.53 -26.14 3.66
C TRP A 492 21.79 -25.92 5.15
N GLU A 493 22.97 -25.40 5.48
CA GLU A 493 23.31 -24.95 6.83
C GLU A 493 23.19 -23.42 6.88
N ARG A 494 22.51 -22.88 7.89
CA ARG A 494 22.32 -21.44 8.03
C ARG A 494 23.67 -20.71 8.04
N ASP A 495 23.77 -19.74 7.16
CA ASP A 495 24.93 -18.87 7.04
C ASP A 495 24.45 -17.43 6.99
N GLY A 496 24.25 -16.86 8.17
CA GLY A 496 23.78 -15.50 8.35
C GLY A 496 22.65 -15.42 9.36
N ILE A 497 21.88 -14.36 9.20
CA ILE A 497 20.84 -13.90 10.08
C ILE A 497 19.51 -14.35 9.46
N ASP A 498 18.75 -15.20 10.16
CA ASP A 498 17.38 -15.56 9.76
C ASP A 498 16.47 -14.32 9.69
N TYR A 499 15.53 -14.29 8.76
CA TYR A 499 14.69 -13.13 8.51
C TYR A 499 13.23 -13.53 8.34
N ARG A 500 12.36 -12.99 9.19
CA ARG A 500 10.91 -13.16 9.08
C ARG A 500 10.27 -11.92 8.46
N TRP A 501 9.35 -12.12 7.53
CA TRP A 501 8.59 -11.02 6.93
C TRP A 501 7.58 -10.45 7.94
N ARG A 502 7.39 -9.12 7.91
CA ARG A 502 6.38 -8.44 8.74
C ARG A 502 4.96 -8.57 8.20
N ARG A 503 4.84 -8.49 6.87
CA ARG A 503 3.56 -8.29 6.16
C ARG A 503 3.01 -9.57 5.52
N ALA A 504 3.74 -10.67 5.61
CA ALA A 504 3.33 -11.97 5.11
C ALA A 504 3.85 -13.08 6.02
N THR A 505 3.09 -14.17 6.07
CA THR A 505 3.45 -15.44 6.71
C THR A 505 4.53 -16.17 5.89
N ARG A 506 5.77 -15.74 6.08
CA ARG A 506 6.97 -16.23 5.38
C ARG A 506 8.24 -15.88 6.15
N TYR A 507 9.28 -16.70 5.95
CA TYR A 507 10.66 -16.35 6.28
C TYR A 507 11.64 -16.71 5.17
N GLU A 508 12.85 -16.16 5.27
CA GLU A 508 13.97 -16.34 4.34
C GLU A 508 15.25 -16.55 5.15
N ILE A 509 16.05 -17.57 4.81
CA ILE A 509 17.29 -17.92 5.52
C ILE A 509 18.42 -18.17 4.52
N PRO A 510 19.48 -17.35 4.53
CA PRO A 510 20.65 -17.59 3.70
C PRO A 510 21.46 -18.77 4.27
N CYS A 511 22.00 -19.59 3.38
CA CYS A 511 22.62 -20.84 3.72
C CYS A 511 23.90 -21.08 2.95
N ARG A 512 24.76 -21.89 3.56
CA ARG A 512 25.81 -22.62 2.89
C ARG A 512 25.31 -24.02 2.53
N VAL A 513 25.54 -24.45 1.30
CA VAL A 513 24.97 -25.68 0.75
C VAL A 513 26.07 -26.65 0.37
N THR A 514 25.93 -27.91 0.80
CA THR A 514 26.87 -28.99 0.44
C THR A 514 26.15 -30.28 0.12
N GLY A 515 26.77 -31.15 -0.68
CA GLY A 515 26.27 -32.49 -0.95
C GLY A 515 26.63 -32.97 -2.35
N THR A 516 25.77 -33.77 -2.95
CA THR A 516 26.01 -34.40 -4.25
C THR A 516 24.79 -34.33 -5.15
N ILE A 517 25.01 -34.14 -6.44
CA ILE A 517 24.00 -34.21 -7.50
C ILE A 517 24.48 -35.21 -8.54
N THR A 518 23.60 -36.09 -9.01
CA THR A 518 23.87 -37.05 -10.08
C THR A 518 22.86 -36.86 -11.20
N ILE A 519 23.33 -36.75 -12.45
CA ILE A 519 22.49 -36.61 -13.65
C ILE A 519 22.92 -37.69 -14.64
N ASP A 520 22.01 -38.60 -15.00
CA ASP A 520 22.27 -39.75 -15.89
C ASP A 520 23.54 -40.55 -15.52
N GLY A 521 23.81 -40.67 -14.22
CA GLY A 521 24.96 -41.39 -13.67
C GLY A 521 26.27 -40.58 -13.62
N GLU A 522 26.29 -39.34 -14.09
CA GLU A 522 27.39 -38.39 -13.85
C GLU A 522 27.19 -37.70 -12.50
N GLU A 523 28.14 -37.88 -11.58
CA GLU A 523 28.11 -37.32 -10.22
C GLU A 523 28.88 -35.99 -10.16
N PHE A 524 28.31 -35.04 -9.42
CA PHE A 524 28.85 -33.71 -9.17
C PHE A 524 28.88 -33.47 -7.67
N ASP A 525 30.07 -33.21 -7.13
CA ASP A 525 30.21 -32.64 -5.79
C ASP A 525 29.66 -31.21 -5.79
N PHE A 526 28.85 -30.89 -4.79
CA PHE A 526 28.24 -29.57 -4.64
C PHE A 526 28.74 -28.90 -3.37
N ALA A 527 29.27 -27.69 -3.53
CA ALA A 527 29.53 -26.75 -2.46
C ALA A 527 29.22 -25.35 -3.00
N GLY A 528 28.37 -24.61 -2.30
CA GLY A 528 27.82 -23.38 -2.86
C GLY A 528 27.02 -22.55 -1.87
N ASP A 529 26.63 -21.37 -2.31
CA ASP A 529 25.74 -20.48 -1.57
C ASP A 529 24.30 -20.73 -1.98
N GLY A 530 23.37 -20.55 -1.06
CA GLY A 530 21.96 -20.76 -1.33
C GLY A 530 21.07 -20.03 -0.35
N GLN A 531 19.78 -20.17 -0.58
CA GLN A 531 18.74 -19.70 0.32
C GLN A 531 17.69 -20.79 0.51
N ARG A 532 17.02 -20.75 1.65
CA ARG A 532 15.76 -21.48 1.84
C ARG A 532 14.67 -20.53 2.31
N ASP A 533 13.45 -20.80 1.85
CA ASP A 533 12.24 -20.10 2.22
C ASP A 533 11.13 -21.06 2.59
N HIS A 534 10.29 -20.62 3.50
CA HIS A 534 9.03 -21.27 3.79
C HIS A 534 7.97 -20.20 3.96
N SER A 535 6.84 -20.45 3.32
CA SER A 535 5.68 -19.58 3.38
C SER A 535 4.40 -20.38 3.48
N TRP A 536 3.44 -19.83 4.21
CA TRP A 536 2.14 -20.44 4.45
C TRP A 536 1.03 -19.39 4.30
N GLY A 537 -0.20 -19.79 4.01
CA GLY A 537 -1.32 -18.86 3.85
C GLY A 537 -1.99 -18.90 2.47
N ILE A 538 -2.85 -17.92 2.21
CA ILE A 538 -3.50 -17.75 0.89
C ILE A 538 -2.44 -17.35 -0.14
N ARG A 539 -2.34 -18.10 -1.24
CA ARG A 539 -1.43 -17.80 -2.34
C ARG A 539 -2.14 -18.00 -3.67
N ASP A 540 -2.44 -16.90 -4.36
CA ASP A 540 -2.82 -16.93 -5.76
C ASP A 540 -1.57 -16.70 -6.63
N TRP A 541 -0.95 -17.81 -7.07
CA TRP A 541 0.20 -17.83 -7.99
C TRP A 541 -0.10 -17.32 -9.40
N TRP A 542 -1.30 -16.75 -9.60
CA TRP A 542 -1.76 -16.19 -10.86
C TRP A 542 -2.35 -14.78 -10.66
N GLY A 543 -2.11 -14.17 -9.49
CA GLY A 543 -2.78 -12.94 -9.05
C GLY A 543 -1.94 -11.67 -9.13
N ASN A 544 -0.61 -11.74 -8.98
CA ASN A 544 0.26 -10.56 -8.96
C ASN A 544 1.58 -10.85 -9.68
N ALA A 545 2.11 -9.88 -10.43
CA ALA A 545 3.46 -9.96 -10.97
C ALA A 545 4.49 -9.44 -9.95
N TRP A 546 5.56 -10.21 -9.74
CA TRP A 546 6.68 -9.84 -8.88
C TRP A 546 8.03 -10.22 -9.49
N MET A 547 9.08 -9.61 -8.94
CA MET A 547 10.46 -10.03 -9.17
C MET A 547 11.10 -10.38 -7.84
N TRP A 548 11.54 -11.64 -7.71
CA TRP A 548 12.24 -12.18 -6.55
C TRP A 548 13.71 -12.35 -6.90
N SER A 549 14.60 -12.08 -5.94
CA SER A 549 16.03 -12.34 -6.07
C SER A 549 16.63 -12.75 -4.74
N ALA A 550 17.59 -13.67 -4.80
CA ALA A 550 18.46 -14.00 -3.68
C ALA A 550 19.87 -14.25 -4.21
N PHE A 551 20.84 -13.51 -3.71
CA PHE A 551 22.22 -13.59 -4.18
C PHE A 551 23.22 -13.20 -3.11
N ARG A 552 24.47 -13.61 -3.35
CA ARG A 552 25.60 -13.32 -2.49
C ARG A 552 26.66 -12.57 -3.27
N LEU A 553 27.16 -11.50 -2.69
CA LEU A 553 28.30 -10.75 -3.19
C LEU A 553 29.62 -11.33 -2.67
N ASP A 554 30.69 -11.10 -3.41
CA ASP A 554 32.05 -11.55 -3.15
C ASP A 554 32.64 -11.09 -1.81
N ASP A 555 32.13 -9.97 -1.27
CA ASP A 555 32.48 -9.44 0.05
C ASP A 555 31.70 -10.09 1.22
N GLY A 556 30.85 -11.06 0.92
CA GLY A 556 30.04 -11.80 1.88
C GLY A 556 28.68 -11.17 2.19
N THR A 557 28.31 -10.06 1.55
CA THR A 557 26.95 -9.51 1.62
C THR A 557 25.96 -10.50 1.02
N LYS A 558 24.87 -10.77 1.75
CA LYS A 558 23.73 -11.57 1.29
C LYS A 558 22.55 -10.66 1.09
N VAL A 559 21.87 -10.84 -0.04
CA VAL A 559 20.71 -10.02 -0.41
C VAL A 559 19.57 -10.95 -0.76
N HIS A 560 18.41 -10.65 -0.21
CA HIS A 560 17.13 -11.17 -0.65
C HIS A 560 16.21 -9.98 -0.90
N ALA A 561 15.60 -9.92 -2.08
CA ALA A 561 14.71 -8.83 -2.45
C ALA A 561 13.54 -9.33 -3.29
N VAL A 562 12.34 -8.89 -2.93
CA VAL A 562 11.12 -9.00 -3.73
C VAL A 562 10.62 -7.61 -4.04
N THR A 563 10.43 -7.29 -5.32
CA THR A 563 9.79 -6.05 -5.78
C THR A 563 8.49 -6.37 -6.50
N VAL A 564 7.43 -5.58 -6.27
CA VAL A 564 6.11 -5.81 -6.85
C VAL A 564 5.87 -4.83 -8.00
N GLU A 565 5.57 -5.34 -9.21
CA GLU A 565 5.45 -4.50 -10.40
C GLU A 565 4.23 -3.56 -10.33
N GLU A 566 3.11 -4.06 -9.81
CA GLU A 566 1.86 -3.29 -9.65
C GLU A 566 1.89 -2.28 -8.49
N THR A 567 2.91 -2.34 -7.63
CA THR A 567 3.08 -1.39 -6.52
C THR A 567 4.51 -0.85 -6.51
N PRO A 568 4.84 0.06 -7.45
CA PRO A 568 6.17 0.64 -7.54
C PRO A 568 6.64 1.23 -6.20
N GLY A 569 7.92 1.05 -5.88
CA GLY A 569 8.50 1.48 -4.62
C GLY A 569 8.33 0.48 -3.47
N LEU A 570 7.44 -0.51 -3.57
CA LEU A 570 7.31 -1.55 -2.56
C LEU A 570 8.36 -2.65 -2.76
N ALA A 571 9.17 -2.88 -1.74
CA ALA A 571 10.10 -4.00 -1.68
C ALA A 571 10.05 -4.70 -0.32
N PHE A 572 10.44 -5.97 -0.34
CA PHE A 572 10.55 -6.80 0.86
C PHE A 572 11.85 -7.59 0.82
N GLY A 573 12.47 -7.76 1.98
CA GLY A 573 13.62 -8.64 2.14
C GLY A 573 14.70 -8.00 2.98
N TYR A 574 15.96 -8.31 2.68
CA TYR A 574 17.09 -7.81 3.44
C TYR A 574 18.36 -7.62 2.61
N VAL A 575 19.23 -6.75 3.11
CA VAL A 575 20.68 -6.78 2.86
C VAL A 575 21.36 -7.09 4.20
N GLN A 576 22.18 -8.13 4.26
CA GLN A 576 22.89 -8.48 5.48
C GLN A 576 24.38 -8.74 5.24
N LYS A 577 25.21 -8.36 6.22
CA LYS A 577 26.65 -8.53 6.19
C LYS A 577 27.18 -8.71 7.61
N GLY A 578 27.90 -9.82 7.83
CA GLY A 578 28.39 -10.15 9.17
C GLY A 578 27.23 -10.34 10.15
N ASP A 579 27.22 -9.55 11.22
CA ASP A 579 26.20 -9.54 12.27
C ASP A 579 25.13 -8.45 12.08
N ARG A 580 25.13 -7.76 10.94
CA ARG A 580 24.16 -6.70 10.61
C ARG A 580 23.17 -7.16 9.54
N ILE A 581 21.90 -6.80 9.75
CA ILE A 581 20.82 -6.95 8.78
C ILE A 581 20.10 -5.62 8.63
N ALA A 582 19.91 -5.19 7.39
CA ALA A 582 19.08 -4.07 6.99
C ALA A 582 17.86 -4.63 6.26
N GLU A 583 16.67 -4.40 6.82
CA GLU A 583 15.40 -4.77 6.19
C GLU A 583 15.06 -3.77 5.07
N LEU A 584 14.57 -4.28 3.95
CA LEU A 584 14.16 -3.44 2.84
C LEU A 584 12.83 -2.75 3.17
N SER A 585 12.72 -1.46 2.90
CA SER A 585 11.47 -0.71 3.00
C SER A 585 11.00 -0.15 1.66
N ALA A 586 11.91 -0.04 0.69
CA ALA A 586 11.60 0.38 -0.66
C ALA A 586 12.52 -0.22 -1.72
N GLY A 587 12.04 -0.30 -2.95
CA GLY A 587 12.84 -0.79 -4.06
C GLY A 587 12.06 -0.85 -5.36
N GLY A 588 12.77 -1.28 -6.39
CA GLY A 588 12.19 -1.38 -7.72
C GLY A 588 13.06 -2.21 -8.64
N SER A 589 12.45 -2.64 -9.74
CA SER A 589 13.17 -3.40 -10.74
C SER A 589 12.75 -3.09 -12.16
N THR A 590 13.68 -3.32 -13.08
CA THR A 590 13.44 -3.19 -14.51
C THR A 590 14.05 -4.39 -15.21
N ILE A 591 13.35 -4.93 -16.19
CA ILE A 591 13.81 -6.08 -16.97
C ILE A 591 13.98 -5.73 -18.44
N GLU A 592 14.88 -6.44 -19.10
CA GLU A 592 15.03 -6.45 -20.56
C GLU A 592 14.72 -7.86 -21.05
N VAL A 593 13.72 -7.99 -21.91
CA VAL A 593 13.33 -9.26 -22.51
C VAL A 593 13.84 -9.29 -23.95
N GLY A 594 14.56 -10.36 -24.31
CA GLY A 594 15.07 -10.57 -25.66
C GLY A 594 14.00 -11.02 -26.65
N GLU A 595 14.37 -11.16 -27.93
CA GLU A 595 13.47 -11.54 -29.02
C GLU A 595 12.74 -12.88 -28.81
N THR A 596 13.28 -13.75 -27.97
CA THR A 596 12.71 -15.07 -27.64
C THR A 596 11.80 -15.07 -26.40
N GLY A 597 11.48 -13.90 -25.84
CA GLY A 597 10.71 -13.80 -24.59
C GLY A 597 11.54 -14.08 -23.33
N ARG A 598 12.87 -14.20 -23.48
CA ARG A 598 13.79 -14.52 -22.39
C ARG A 598 14.29 -13.27 -21.68
N LEU A 599 14.31 -13.29 -20.34
CA LEU A 599 14.94 -12.25 -19.52
C LEU A 599 16.45 -12.17 -19.81
N THR A 600 16.93 -11.13 -20.49
CA THR A 600 18.37 -11.01 -20.84
C THR A 600 19.15 -10.14 -19.87
N LYS A 601 18.49 -9.18 -19.22
CA LYS A 601 19.06 -8.33 -18.17
C LYS A 601 17.98 -7.92 -17.18
N ALA A 602 18.39 -7.64 -15.95
CA ALA A 602 17.57 -6.89 -15.01
C ALA A 602 18.40 -5.85 -14.26
N ILE A 603 17.72 -4.87 -13.69
CA ILE A 603 18.27 -3.97 -12.66
C ILE A 603 17.38 -4.11 -11.45
N VAL A 604 17.98 -4.35 -10.29
CA VAL A 604 17.32 -4.36 -8.99
C VAL A 604 17.86 -3.18 -8.20
N LYS A 605 16.97 -2.36 -7.63
CA LYS A 605 17.32 -1.27 -6.72
C LYS A 605 16.62 -1.51 -5.40
N VAL A 606 17.34 -1.37 -4.31
CA VAL A 606 16.79 -1.45 -2.95
C VAL A 606 17.35 -0.31 -2.12
N ASP A 607 16.55 0.17 -1.16
CA ASP A 607 16.87 1.28 -0.27
C ASP A 607 18.01 0.95 0.72
N ALA A 608 18.05 -0.29 1.20
CA ALA A 608 19.12 -0.73 2.08
C ALA A 608 20.50 -0.63 1.40
N GLU A 609 21.39 0.17 2.00
CA GLU A 609 22.71 0.50 1.48
C GLU A 609 22.71 1.19 0.10
N ASP A 610 21.60 1.79 -0.34
CA ASP A 610 21.42 2.39 -1.66
C ASP A 610 21.84 1.45 -2.82
N LEU A 611 21.56 0.16 -2.64
CA LEU A 611 22.13 -0.89 -3.48
C LEU A 611 21.43 -0.94 -4.85
N VAL A 612 22.22 -0.71 -5.90
CA VAL A 612 21.80 -0.87 -7.31
C VAL A 612 22.57 -2.00 -7.96
N VAL A 613 21.86 -3.03 -8.39
CA VAL A 613 22.43 -4.29 -8.88
C VAL A 613 21.99 -4.56 -10.31
N LYS A 614 22.95 -4.71 -11.21
CA LYS A 614 22.75 -5.19 -12.57
C LYS A 614 22.84 -6.70 -12.57
N VAL A 615 21.81 -7.34 -13.11
CA VAL A 615 21.65 -8.79 -13.15
C VAL A 615 21.81 -9.27 -14.59
N ARG A 616 22.61 -10.32 -14.77
CA ARG A 616 22.78 -11.01 -16.05
C ARG A 616 22.47 -12.50 -15.86
N PRO A 617 21.26 -12.93 -16.24
CA PRO A 617 20.90 -14.35 -16.30
C PRO A 617 21.87 -15.17 -17.16
N GLN A 618 22.24 -16.36 -16.69
CA GLN A 618 23.21 -17.27 -17.30
C GLN A 618 22.57 -18.60 -17.73
N ALA A 619 21.66 -19.15 -16.92
CA ALA A 619 20.96 -20.41 -17.18
C ALA A 619 19.58 -20.39 -16.51
N TYR A 620 18.58 -21.03 -17.12
CA TYR A 620 17.17 -20.86 -16.71
C TYR A 620 16.56 -22.20 -16.30
N GLY A 621 15.87 -22.19 -15.17
CA GLY A 621 15.04 -23.26 -14.68
C GLY A 621 13.63 -22.70 -14.53
N SER A 622 12.97 -22.39 -15.64
CA SER A 622 11.66 -21.74 -15.63
C SER A 622 10.55 -22.74 -15.33
N LEU A 623 9.42 -22.27 -14.80
CA LEU A 623 8.21 -23.08 -14.60
C LEU A 623 7.03 -22.49 -15.36
N LEU A 624 6.12 -23.37 -15.78
CA LEU A 624 4.83 -23.04 -16.38
C LEU A 624 3.73 -23.58 -15.46
N LEU A 625 2.93 -22.69 -14.87
CA LEU A 625 1.80 -23.09 -14.02
C LEU A 625 0.47 -22.66 -14.68
N THR A 626 -0.45 -23.61 -14.77
CA THR A 626 -1.80 -23.39 -15.29
C THR A 626 -2.82 -23.64 -14.20
N ALA A 627 -3.66 -22.64 -13.91
CA ALA A 627 -4.77 -22.77 -12.96
C ALA A 627 -5.92 -23.58 -13.56
N ASP A 628 -6.81 -24.11 -12.70
CA ASP A 628 -8.00 -24.86 -13.13
C ASP A 628 -8.96 -24.01 -13.99
N ASP A 629 -8.93 -22.69 -13.80
CA ASP A 629 -9.72 -21.71 -14.56
C ASP A 629 -9.08 -21.31 -15.90
N GLY A 630 -7.88 -21.83 -16.19
CA GLY A 630 -7.15 -21.59 -17.44
C GLY A 630 -6.13 -20.45 -17.38
N ARG A 631 -6.01 -19.71 -16.26
CA ARG A 631 -4.94 -18.70 -16.12
C ARG A 631 -3.56 -19.36 -16.20
N VAL A 632 -2.61 -18.67 -16.84
CA VAL A 632 -1.24 -19.15 -17.04
C VAL A 632 -0.25 -18.15 -16.43
N ALA A 633 0.67 -18.68 -15.61
CA ALA A 633 1.79 -17.95 -15.03
C ALA A 633 3.11 -18.56 -15.49
N HIS A 634 3.99 -17.73 -16.02
CA HIS A 634 5.38 -18.09 -16.33
C HIS A 634 6.28 -17.62 -15.19
N PHE A 635 6.93 -18.56 -14.52
CA PHE A 635 7.97 -18.27 -13.53
C PHE A 635 9.32 -18.33 -14.24
N ILE A 636 9.79 -17.18 -14.72
CA ILE A 636 11.06 -17.08 -15.43
C ILE A 636 12.17 -16.99 -14.38
N ARG A 637 12.72 -18.14 -13.99
CA ARG A 637 13.76 -18.26 -12.97
C ARG A 637 15.12 -18.57 -13.58
N ALA A 638 16.15 -17.85 -13.16
CA ALA A 638 17.49 -17.98 -13.70
C ALA A 638 18.58 -17.90 -12.63
N LEU A 639 19.58 -18.77 -12.80
CA LEU A 639 20.91 -18.57 -12.26
C LEU A 639 21.50 -17.33 -12.92
N ALA A 640 21.97 -16.36 -12.14
CA ALA A 640 22.46 -15.09 -12.66
C ALA A 640 23.72 -14.61 -11.94
N THR A 641 24.49 -13.78 -12.66
CA THR A 641 25.56 -12.97 -12.07
C THR A 641 25.02 -11.58 -11.73
N PHE A 642 25.45 -11.06 -10.60
CA PHE A 642 25.01 -9.79 -10.01
C PHE A 642 26.22 -8.84 -9.93
N SER A 643 26.07 -7.63 -10.44
CA SER A 643 27.14 -6.61 -10.43
C SER A 643 26.60 -5.30 -9.89
N THR A 644 27.19 -4.82 -8.81
CA THR A 644 26.79 -3.58 -8.15
C THR A 644 27.44 -2.37 -8.82
N THR A 645 26.92 -1.18 -8.57
CA THR A 645 27.51 0.08 -9.07
C THR A 645 28.86 0.42 -8.43
N ASP A 646 29.14 -0.10 -7.24
CA ASP A 646 30.41 0.09 -6.53
C ASP A 646 31.49 -0.96 -6.87
N GLY A 647 31.16 -1.92 -7.75
CA GLY A 647 32.10 -2.90 -8.31
C GLY A 647 32.16 -4.24 -7.59
N ARG A 648 31.33 -4.49 -6.57
CA ARG A 648 31.12 -5.84 -6.03
C ARG A 648 30.41 -6.73 -7.03
N GLU A 649 30.83 -7.98 -7.12
CA GLU A 649 30.27 -9.01 -7.99
C GLU A 649 29.66 -10.13 -7.15
N GLY A 650 28.70 -10.85 -7.70
CA GLY A 650 27.99 -11.91 -6.99
C GLY A 650 27.28 -12.89 -7.89
N VAL A 651 26.72 -13.92 -7.26
CA VAL A 651 25.97 -14.97 -7.93
C VAL A 651 24.75 -15.36 -7.10
N GLY A 652 23.71 -15.82 -7.77
CA GLY A 652 22.49 -16.27 -7.12
C GLY A 652 21.38 -16.50 -8.11
N TRP A 653 20.15 -16.39 -7.62
CA TRP A 653 18.94 -16.61 -8.36
C TRP A 653 18.12 -15.33 -8.52
N ILE A 654 17.50 -15.20 -9.68
CA ILE A 654 16.45 -14.21 -9.95
C ILE A 654 15.25 -14.92 -10.55
N GLU A 655 14.06 -14.50 -10.18
CA GLU A 655 12.80 -14.96 -10.74
C GLU A 655 11.93 -13.76 -11.09
N TRP A 656 11.34 -13.79 -12.27
CA TRP A 656 10.30 -12.84 -12.67
C TRP A 656 9.04 -13.61 -13.05
N GLU A 657 7.93 -13.23 -12.43
CA GLU A 657 6.63 -13.80 -12.74
C GLU A 657 5.93 -12.99 -13.84
N HIS A 658 5.45 -13.70 -14.86
CA HIS A 658 4.70 -13.12 -15.96
C HIS A 658 3.35 -13.80 -16.12
N LEU A 659 2.28 -13.01 -15.96
CA LEU A 659 0.91 -13.45 -16.17
C LEU A 659 0.52 -13.26 -17.65
N VAL A 660 0.20 -14.37 -18.34
CA VAL A 660 -0.02 -14.38 -19.80
C VAL A 660 -1.36 -13.77 -20.20
N ASP A 661 -2.43 -14.02 -19.41
CA ASP A 661 -3.82 -13.62 -19.70
C ASP A 661 -4.54 -12.94 -18.51
N GLY A 662 -3.80 -12.53 -17.47
CA GLY A 662 -4.37 -11.93 -16.25
C GLY A 662 -4.83 -10.47 -16.44
N PRO A 663 -5.84 -10.00 -15.67
CA PRO A 663 -6.09 -8.56 -15.55
C PRO A 663 -4.82 -7.87 -15.04
N ARG A 664 -4.41 -6.75 -15.65
CA ARG A 664 -3.30 -5.90 -15.16
C ARG A 664 -3.74 -5.04 -13.96
N GLY A 665 -4.37 -5.64 -12.97
CA GLY A 665 -4.78 -4.88 -11.80
C GLY A 665 -5.49 -5.68 -10.74
N GLY A 666 -5.00 -5.50 -9.52
CA GLY A 666 -5.82 -5.51 -8.32
C GLY A 666 -5.39 -6.54 -7.29
N LEU A 667 -4.50 -6.11 -6.39
CA LEU A 667 -4.00 -6.84 -5.23
C LEU A 667 -5.11 -7.57 -4.45
N GLY A 668 -5.01 -8.89 -4.39
CA GLY A 668 -5.43 -9.67 -3.22
C GLY A 668 -4.22 -9.83 -2.28
N LEU A 669 -4.17 -8.98 -1.24
CA LEU A 669 -3.33 -9.17 -0.05
C LEU A 669 -4.18 -9.74 1.08
#